data_AF-A0A6B8RJ41-F1
#
_entry.id   AF-A0A6B8RJ41-F1
#
_cell.length_a   1.000
_cell.length_b   1.000
_cell.length_c   1.000
_cell.angle_alpha   90.00
_cell.angle_beta   90.00
_cell.angle_gamma   90.00
#
_symmetry.space_group_name_H-M   'P 1'
#
loop_
_entity.id
_entity.type
_entity.pdbx_description
1 polymer ?
#
loop_
_entity_poly.entity_id
_entity_poly.type
_entity_poly.pdbx_seq_one_letter_code
_entity_poly.pdbx_strand_id
1 'polypeptide(L)'
;MGAFGGLFITNKGRALQAKAQTGVVLVFNRIAMGDGTITSQVIADLNSLISQKKTLAIEKLRTLGAGKAVVGGSFSNGDIVTGFYFRELGVFAQDPDEGEILYCYANAGAGAEYIPAGGGPDIVQKFIDVVTIVGNVATVSATINESLVFTTVADFNTHKNAATLDHPDSSVITAKIAPKAVTAAKIADNTVGAGQMVAGAATDTVIGNRTPVDTVSAVVGADTPTNLFSKLANMIKQITGGATWATAATTNLAALLTAMGLRATISNPVFTGTVTLGQDPASALQAATKQYVDAYALGLDTKVSCRAVATSNITLSGTQTVDGVVLVVGNRILVSGQTTASQNGIYVVAAGAWARSSDADTSAEVTSGMYTYIEEGTANGKNGWSLLTADPIVLGTTALTFTLFNGPGSVVAGAGLNKTGNTLSIPASSVTDSMFGTRTIVDSTAQTGGAAAAPTTLWSQLGNMIKGITGKVNWYTLPVVSLETLNVTTPKVSTSDMTYYVRTDGSNSNTGLGNTAGGAFLTIAKAVSMIPQILNHTYTISIAAGTYAETVNITGLSGSGNLVITAATVINVNNVKTTSVGVRLQLNSINAATTTLDGFYIEYCQWVYLQSCQSTGITATGSGVLCYGSKVIVSGGTFANKANGIASSGVGSLYSYSNSGTGNTRGLFAIESSVIGIQSGQPSGVTNMATSSGGVISPDTGVINPWGDNTSAISKAASGYQKFPSGLIIQWGNFTGVATGGVITFPLAFPTLCASVVANLTSGPTSPIISAANFSTTNTNIYSSTGATMNGSYVAIGY
;
A
#
# COMPACT_ATOMS: atom_id res chain seq x y z
N MET A 1 35.68 -31.96 -76.41
CA MET A 1 34.77 -33.12 -76.52
C MET A 1 35.33 -34.06 -77.56
N GLY A 2 35.61 -35.30 -77.17
CA GLY A 2 36.16 -36.30 -78.10
C GLY A 2 35.28 -36.45 -79.34
N ALA A 3 35.88 -36.47 -80.52
CA ALA A 3 35.15 -36.57 -81.78
C ALA A 3 34.78 -38.03 -82.05
N PHE A 4 33.56 -38.42 -81.67
CA PHE A 4 33.04 -39.74 -82.00
C PHE A 4 32.78 -39.82 -83.51
N GLY A 5 33.45 -40.73 -84.21
CA GLY A 5 33.42 -40.87 -85.68
C GLY A 5 32.11 -41.42 -86.26
N GLY A 6 31.01 -41.29 -85.53
CA GLY A 6 29.69 -41.82 -85.85
C GLY A 6 29.16 -42.76 -84.77
N LEU A 7 27.83 -42.84 -84.69
CA LEU A 7 27.09 -43.76 -83.85
C LEU A 7 26.47 -44.84 -84.73
N PHE A 8 26.81 -46.10 -84.47
CA PHE A 8 26.39 -47.24 -85.29
C PHE A 8 25.43 -48.13 -84.49
N ILE A 9 24.32 -48.52 -85.11
CA ILE A 9 23.36 -49.45 -84.50
C ILE A 9 23.91 -50.88 -84.59
N THR A 10 23.81 -51.64 -83.49
CA THR A 10 24.24 -53.05 -83.47
C THR A 10 23.19 -53.92 -84.17
N ASN A 11 23.54 -55.17 -84.49
CA ASN A 11 22.63 -56.15 -85.06
C ASN A 11 21.46 -56.45 -84.12
N LYS A 12 21.73 -56.54 -82.81
CA LYS A 12 20.68 -56.66 -81.78
C LYS A 12 19.82 -55.40 -81.70
N GLY A 13 20.43 -54.21 -81.73
CA GLY A 13 19.70 -52.95 -81.74
C GLY A 13 18.77 -52.81 -82.96
N ARG A 14 19.22 -53.24 -84.13
CA ARG A 14 18.42 -53.25 -85.36
C ARG A 14 17.27 -54.26 -85.29
N ALA A 15 17.49 -55.44 -84.70
CA ALA A 15 16.43 -56.42 -84.48
C ALA A 15 15.35 -55.86 -83.54
N LEU A 16 15.75 -55.28 -82.41
CA LEU A 16 14.83 -54.62 -81.48
C LEU A 16 14.10 -53.44 -82.14
N GLN A 17 14.79 -52.66 -82.97
CA GLN A 17 14.17 -51.59 -83.75
C GLN A 17 13.03 -52.11 -84.65
N ALA A 18 13.26 -53.21 -85.36
CA ALA A 18 12.24 -53.81 -86.22
C ALA A 18 11.04 -54.33 -85.41
N LYS A 19 11.28 -54.99 -84.26
CA LYS A 19 10.21 -55.40 -83.34
C LYS A 19 9.40 -54.19 -82.88
N ALA A 20 10.08 -53.10 -82.53
CA ALA A 20 9.42 -51.91 -82.04
C ALA A 20 8.54 -51.21 -83.11
N GLN A 21 8.94 -51.28 -84.38
CA GLN A 21 8.12 -50.77 -85.50
C GLN A 21 6.82 -51.55 -85.68
N THR A 22 6.77 -52.81 -85.24
CA THR A 22 5.55 -53.63 -85.26
C THR A 22 4.66 -53.46 -84.03
N GLY A 23 5.01 -52.53 -83.12
CA GLY A 23 4.16 -52.13 -81.99
C GLY A 23 4.73 -52.41 -80.61
N VAL A 24 5.90 -53.06 -80.49
CA VAL A 24 6.61 -53.17 -79.21
C VAL A 24 7.15 -51.79 -78.81
N VAL A 25 7.05 -51.40 -77.54
CA VAL A 25 7.59 -50.12 -77.09
C VAL A 25 9.12 -50.21 -77.05
N LEU A 26 9.81 -49.32 -77.76
CA LEU A 26 11.26 -49.25 -77.69
C LEU A 26 11.66 -48.52 -76.40
N VAL A 27 12.13 -49.27 -75.41
CA VAL A 27 12.53 -48.74 -74.11
C VAL A 27 14.04 -48.60 -74.04
N PHE A 28 14.55 -47.38 -73.87
CA PHE A 28 15.95 -47.15 -73.54
C PHE A 28 16.15 -47.20 -72.03
N ASN A 29 17.17 -47.93 -71.59
CA ASN A 29 17.43 -48.15 -70.17
C ASN A 29 18.47 -47.18 -69.62
N ARG A 30 19.61 -47.06 -70.31
CA ARG A 30 20.76 -46.30 -69.84
C ARG A 30 21.74 -45.98 -70.96
N ILE A 31 22.60 -45.00 -70.72
CA ILE A 31 23.78 -44.71 -71.54
C ILE A 31 25.00 -45.19 -70.77
N ALA A 32 26.04 -45.67 -71.46
CA ALA A 32 27.28 -46.05 -70.82
C ALA A 32 28.48 -45.51 -71.58
N MET A 33 29.53 -45.19 -70.84
CA MET A 33 30.77 -44.64 -71.36
C MET A 33 31.96 -45.46 -70.87
N GLY A 34 33.01 -45.52 -71.69
CA GLY A 34 34.20 -46.32 -71.43
C GLY A 34 35.43 -45.86 -72.20
N ASP A 35 36.52 -46.62 -72.05
CA ASP A 35 37.83 -46.37 -72.67
C ASP A 35 38.27 -47.45 -73.68
N GLY A 36 37.39 -48.39 -74.00
CA GLY A 36 37.64 -49.46 -74.94
C GLY A 36 38.11 -49.01 -76.33
N THR A 37 38.98 -49.80 -76.96
CA THR A 37 39.55 -49.55 -78.30
C THR A 37 39.20 -50.69 -79.25
N ILE A 38 38.68 -50.36 -80.45
CA ILE A 38 38.40 -51.32 -81.52
C ILE A 38 39.72 -51.72 -82.18
N THR A 39 40.04 -53.02 -82.19
CA THR A 39 41.26 -53.55 -82.82
C THR A 39 40.92 -54.46 -84.01
N SER A 40 40.06 -55.47 -83.77
CA SER A 40 39.60 -56.42 -84.80
C SER A 40 38.10 -56.72 -84.70
N GLN A 41 37.37 -56.06 -83.80
CA GLN A 41 35.95 -56.27 -83.59
C GLN A 41 35.10 -55.50 -84.61
N VAL A 42 34.03 -56.14 -85.09
CA VAL A 42 33.01 -55.48 -85.93
C VAL A 42 31.94 -54.88 -85.03
N ILE A 43 31.72 -53.57 -85.11
CA ILE A 43 30.81 -52.82 -84.22
C ILE A 43 29.39 -53.38 -84.23
N ALA A 44 28.91 -53.86 -85.38
CA ALA A 44 27.56 -54.40 -85.51
C ALA A 44 27.31 -55.65 -84.64
N ASP A 45 28.34 -56.45 -84.33
CA ASP A 45 28.20 -57.70 -83.57
C ASP A 45 28.46 -57.52 -82.07
N LEU A 46 28.74 -56.30 -81.62
CA LEU A 46 28.97 -56.00 -80.21
C LEU A 46 27.67 -56.08 -79.41
N ASN A 47 27.75 -56.76 -78.26
CA ASN A 47 26.62 -56.93 -77.34
C ASN A 47 26.78 -56.10 -76.05
N SER A 48 27.99 -55.56 -75.80
CA SER A 48 28.35 -54.69 -74.68
C SER A 48 29.51 -53.76 -75.08
N LEU A 49 29.78 -52.75 -74.27
CA LEU A 49 30.99 -51.92 -74.42
C LEU A 49 32.25 -52.79 -74.19
N ILE A 50 33.36 -52.43 -74.84
CA ILE A 50 34.60 -53.22 -74.76
C ILE A 50 35.25 -53.06 -73.37
N SER A 51 35.24 -51.84 -72.82
CA SER A 51 35.68 -51.53 -71.46
C SER A 51 34.86 -50.37 -70.87
N GLN A 52 33.70 -50.71 -70.32
CA GLN A 52 32.81 -49.74 -69.67
C GLN A 52 33.43 -49.21 -68.36
N LYS A 53 33.41 -47.89 -68.17
CA LYS A 53 33.89 -47.22 -66.95
C LYS A 53 32.80 -46.52 -66.15
N LYS A 54 31.74 -46.03 -66.80
CA LYS A 54 30.62 -45.40 -66.11
C LYS A 54 29.30 -45.63 -66.83
N THR A 55 28.23 -45.73 -66.05
CA THR A 55 26.84 -45.76 -66.51
C THR A 55 26.18 -44.43 -66.19
N LEU A 56 25.35 -43.94 -67.10
CA LEU A 56 24.50 -42.77 -66.94
C LEU A 56 23.03 -43.18 -67.04
N ALA A 57 22.21 -42.66 -66.13
CA ALA A 57 20.76 -42.75 -66.25
C ALA A 57 20.26 -41.86 -67.39
N ILE A 58 19.09 -42.21 -67.95
CA ILE A 58 18.43 -41.38 -68.97
C ILE A 58 17.62 -40.31 -68.25
N GLU A 59 17.95 -39.07 -68.51
CA GLU A 59 17.29 -37.88 -67.96
C GLU A 59 16.45 -37.17 -69.01
N LYS A 60 16.69 -37.43 -70.29
CA LYS A 60 16.02 -36.79 -71.41
C LYS A 60 15.70 -37.80 -72.49
N LEU A 61 14.45 -37.84 -72.91
CA LEU A 61 14.04 -38.55 -74.10
C LEU A 61 13.17 -37.64 -74.96
N ARG A 62 13.56 -37.44 -76.21
CA ARG A 62 12.75 -36.67 -77.16
C ARG A 62 12.85 -37.28 -78.55
N THR A 63 11.71 -37.61 -79.15
CA THR A 63 11.67 -38.01 -80.55
C THR A 63 11.95 -36.79 -81.42
N LEU A 64 12.89 -36.95 -82.34
CA LEU A 64 13.17 -35.99 -83.40
C LEU A 64 12.59 -36.63 -84.66
N GLY A 65 11.66 -35.97 -85.34
CA GLY A 65 11.02 -36.53 -86.54
C GLY A 65 12.03 -37.14 -87.53
N ALA A 66 11.52 -38.02 -88.42
CA ALA A 66 12.32 -38.90 -89.30
C ALA A 66 13.02 -40.07 -88.58
N GLY A 67 12.36 -40.64 -87.58
CA GLY A 67 12.76 -41.90 -86.95
C GLY A 67 14.04 -41.82 -86.13
N LYS A 68 14.30 -40.68 -85.48
CA LYS A 68 15.42 -40.50 -84.55
C LYS A 68 14.89 -40.14 -83.17
N ALA A 69 15.66 -40.45 -82.14
CA ALA A 69 15.37 -40.01 -80.78
C ALA A 69 16.66 -39.50 -80.14
N VAL A 70 16.55 -38.42 -79.38
CA VAL A 70 17.60 -38.02 -78.45
C VAL A 70 17.39 -38.77 -77.16
N VAL A 71 18.40 -39.54 -76.76
CA VAL A 71 18.52 -40.14 -75.45
C VAL A 71 19.64 -39.40 -74.74
N GLY A 72 19.29 -38.63 -73.72
CA GLY A 72 20.20 -37.76 -73.00
C GLY A 72 20.37 -38.15 -71.54
N GLY A 73 21.57 -37.99 -71.01
CA GLY A 73 21.89 -38.19 -69.59
C GLY A 73 23.03 -37.28 -69.15
N SER A 74 23.15 -37.05 -67.84
CA SER A 74 24.24 -36.27 -67.27
C SER A 74 25.33 -37.16 -66.69
N PHE A 75 26.58 -36.72 -66.86
CA PHE A 75 27.78 -37.33 -66.28
C PHE A 75 28.41 -36.35 -65.30
N SER A 76 28.92 -36.86 -64.18
CA SER A 76 29.86 -36.17 -63.29
C SER A 76 31.04 -37.08 -62.98
N ASN A 77 32.26 -36.52 -62.94
CA ASN A 77 33.48 -37.26 -62.61
C ASN A 77 33.63 -37.56 -61.10
N GLY A 78 32.70 -37.11 -60.25
CA GLY A 78 32.79 -37.20 -58.78
C GLY A 78 33.10 -38.61 -58.24
N ASP A 79 32.53 -39.66 -58.83
CA ASP A 79 32.74 -41.04 -58.38
C ASP A 79 33.76 -41.83 -59.23
N ILE A 80 34.53 -41.16 -60.10
CA ILE A 80 35.53 -41.83 -60.95
C ILE A 80 36.84 -41.96 -60.19
N VAL A 81 37.24 -43.17 -59.81
CA VAL A 81 38.46 -43.36 -58.99
C VAL A 81 39.75 -43.25 -59.82
N THR A 82 39.71 -43.60 -61.11
CA THR A 82 40.87 -43.52 -62.01
C THR A 82 40.44 -42.87 -63.32
N GLY A 83 41.13 -41.79 -63.70
CA GLY A 83 40.80 -41.06 -64.91
C GLY A 83 41.05 -41.91 -66.16
N PHE A 84 40.18 -41.76 -67.16
CA PHE A 84 40.18 -42.57 -68.37
C PHE A 84 39.94 -41.71 -69.61
N TYR A 85 40.42 -42.17 -70.76
CA TYR A 85 40.08 -41.53 -72.02
C TYR A 85 38.68 -41.98 -72.45
N PHE A 86 37.72 -41.07 -72.49
CA PHE A 86 36.37 -41.35 -72.93
C PHE A 86 36.37 -41.64 -74.44
N ARG A 87 36.59 -42.92 -74.76
CA ARG A 87 36.75 -43.44 -76.13
C ARG A 87 35.50 -44.07 -76.65
N GLU A 88 34.70 -44.71 -75.81
CA GLU A 88 33.51 -45.41 -76.28
C GLU A 88 32.26 -44.96 -75.53
N LEU A 89 31.16 -44.91 -76.27
CA LEU A 89 29.85 -44.52 -75.82
C LEU A 89 28.84 -45.52 -76.39
N GLY A 90 27.98 -46.06 -75.54
CA GLY A 90 26.89 -46.92 -75.99
C GLY A 90 25.57 -46.57 -75.33
N VAL A 91 24.48 -46.77 -76.05
CA VAL A 91 23.12 -46.65 -75.53
C VAL A 91 22.55 -48.06 -75.43
N PHE A 92 21.98 -48.37 -74.28
CA PHE A 92 21.37 -49.67 -73.99
C PHE A 92 19.85 -49.56 -74.01
N ALA A 93 19.22 -50.59 -74.57
CA ALA A 93 17.77 -50.70 -74.67
C ALA A 93 17.31 -52.07 -74.18
N GLN A 94 16.07 -52.13 -73.72
CA GLN A 94 15.45 -53.38 -73.30
C GLN A 94 14.85 -54.10 -74.51
N ASP A 95 15.35 -55.29 -74.81
CA ASP A 95 14.64 -56.24 -75.68
C ASP A 95 13.72 -57.12 -74.81
N PRO A 96 12.45 -57.32 -75.20
CA PRO A 96 11.50 -58.12 -74.43
C PRO A 96 11.89 -59.60 -74.32
N ASP A 97 12.65 -60.13 -75.29
CA ASP A 97 13.01 -61.54 -75.35
C ASP A 97 14.44 -61.78 -74.82
N GLU A 98 15.37 -60.86 -75.10
CA GLU A 98 16.79 -61.04 -74.82
C GLU A 98 17.31 -60.26 -73.60
N GLY A 99 16.49 -59.43 -72.98
CA GLY A 99 16.93 -58.59 -71.86
C GLY A 99 17.56 -57.27 -72.32
N GLU A 100 18.39 -56.67 -71.47
CA GLU A 100 19.10 -55.44 -71.84
C GLU A 100 20.17 -55.73 -72.89
N ILE A 101 20.10 -55.00 -74.00
CA ILE A 101 21.04 -55.12 -75.12
C ILE A 101 21.74 -53.79 -75.40
N LEU A 102 22.96 -53.87 -75.94
CA LEU A 102 23.62 -52.69 -76.51
C LEU A 102 22.95 -52.33 -77.83
N TYR A 103 22.23 -51.21 -77.86
CA TYR A 103 21.44 -50.78 -79.01
C TYR A 103 22.29 -50.10 -80.07
N CYS A 104 23.12 -49.14 -79.66
CA CYS A 104 24.04 -48.45 -80.55
C CYS A 104 25.32 -48.07 -79.83
N TYR A 105 26.40 -47.97 -80.60
CA TYR A 105 27.74 -47.80 -80.09
C TYR A 105 28.53 -46.83 -80.96
N ALA A 106 29.33 -45.99 -80.31
CA ALA A 106 30.24 -45.04 -80.94
C ALA A 106 31.62 -45.16 -80.30
N ASN A 107 32.67 -45.00 -81.09
CA ASN A 107 34.04 -44.91 -80.61
C ASN A 107 34.75 -43.68 -81.20
N ALA A 108 35.48 -42.94 -80.38
CA ALA A 108 36.22 -41.73 -80.74
C ALA A 108 37.67 -42.01 -81.18
N GLY A 109 38.14 -43.27 -81.06
CA GLY A 109 39.48 -43.68 -81.49
C GLY A 109 40.59 -42.86 -80.83
N ALA A 110 41.53 -42.37 -81.64
CA ALA A 110 42.61 -41.50 -81.17
C ALA A 110 42.14 -40.11 -80.73
N GLY A 111 40.94 -39.68 -81.13
CA GLY A 111 40.36 -38.36 -80.82
C GLY A 111 39.62 -38.28 -79.48
N ALA A 112 39.86 -39.23 -78.58
CA ALA A 112 39.18 -39.28 -77.30
C ALA A 112 39.72 -38.28 -76.28
N GLU A 113 38.81 -37.77 -75.46
CA GLU A 113 39.12 -36.80 -74.42
C GLU A 113 39.46 -37.51 -73.10
N TYR A 114 40.46 -37.00 -72.37
CA TYR A 114 40.77 -37.50 -71.03
C TYR A 114 39.79 -36.95 -70.00
N ILE A 115 39.18 -37.85 -69.22
CA ILE A 115 38.38 -37.50 -68.04
C ILE A 115 39.20 -37.80 -66.79
N PRO A 116 39.53 -36.80 -65.96
CA PRO A 116 40.30 -37.02 -64.73
C PRO A 116 39.48 -37.76 -63.67
N ALA A 117 40.17 -38.39 -62.71
CA ALA A 117 39.54 -38.98 -61.54
C ALA A 117 38.84 -37.91 -60.66
N GLY A 118 37.78 -38.30 -59.97
CA GLY A 118 37.09 -37.52 -58.96
C GLY A 118 37.93 -37.32 -57.70
N GLY A 119 37.64 -36.23 -56.98
CA GLY A 119 38.34 -35.83 -55.75
C GLY A 119 39.42 -34.75 -55.93
N GLY A 120 39.75 -34.36 -57.17
CA GLY A 120 40.55 -33.17 -57.47
C GLY A 120 39.72 -31.86 -57.50
N PRO A 121 40.35 -30.69 -57.67
CA PRO A 121 39.64 -29.40 -57.72
C PRO A 121 38.73 -29.25 -58.95
N ASP A 122 38.96 -30.06 -59.99
CA ASP A 122 38.20 -30.01 -61.24
C ASP A 122 36.99 -30.97 -61.19
N ILE A 123 35.80 -30.39 -60.98
CA ILE A 123 34.53 -31.10 -61.14
C ILE A 123 34.12 -30.99 -62.61
N VAL A 124 34.13 -32.12 -63.32
CA VAL A 124 33.70 -32.21 -64.71
C VAL A 124 32.28 -32.77 -64.74
N GLN A 125 31.32 -31.89 -65.03
CA GLN A 125 29.94 -32.28 -65.33
C GLN A 125 29.63 -32.08 -66.81
N LYS A 126 28.99 -33.06 -67.45
CA LYS A 126 28.62 -33.01 -68.87
C LYS A 126 27.24 -33.57 -69.10
N PHE A 127 26.46 -32.89 -69.95
CA PHE A 127 25.23 -33.45 -70.50
C PHE A 127 25.56 -34.13 -71.84
N ILE A 128 25.23 -35.41 -71.94
CA ILE A 128 25.48 -36.22 -73.12
C ILE A 128 24.13 -36.54 -73.75
N ASP A 129 23.84 -35.87 -74.87
CA ASP A 129 22.69 -36.15 -75.71
C ASP A 129 23.12 -37.04 -76.88
N VAL A 130 22.65 -38.28 -76.88
CA VAL A 130 22.91 -39.24 -77.95
C VAL A 130 21.71 -39.28 -78.89
N VAL A 131 21.90 -38.82 -80.12
CA VAL A 131 20.88 -38.92 -81.16
C VAL A 131 20.97 -40.29 -81.82
N THR A 132 20.13 -41.21 -81.36
CA THR A 132 20.04 -42.56 -81.91
C THR A 132 18.96 -42.66 -82.98
N ILE A 133 19.15 -43.59 -83.91
CA ILE A 133 18.15 -43.90 -84.94
C ILE A 133 17.21 -44.95 -84.34
N VAL A 134 15.92 -44.64 -84.29
CA VAL A 134 14.86 -45.52 -83.77
C VAL A 134 13.91 -46.00 -84.86
N GLY A 135 14.02 -45.49 -86.09
CA GLY A 135 13.09 -45.78 -87.17
C GLY A 135 11.66 -45.26 -86.89
N ASN A 136 10.66 -45.65 -87.69
CA ASN A 136 9.28 -45.16 -87.52
C ASN A 136 8.53 -45.93 -86.43
N VAL A 137 9.14 -46.06 -85.26
CA VAL A 137 8.54 -46.74 -84.10
C VAL A 137 7.44 -45.86 -83.53
N ALA A 138 6.28 -46.46 -83.29
CA ALA A 138 5.11 -45.75 -82.81
C ALA A 138 5.32 -45.14 -81.41
N THR A 139 5.98 -45.87 -80.52
CA THR A 139 6.21 -45.43 -79.14
C THR A 139 7.65 -45.71 -78.72
N VAL A 140 8.40 -44.64 -78.44
CA VAL A 140 9.73 -44.71 -77.84
C VAL A 140 9.63 -44.18 -76.43
N SER A 141 10.13 -44.94 -75.46
CA SER A 141 10.08 -44.57 -74.05
C SER A 141 11.42 -44.82 -73.35
N ALA A 142 11.54 -44.23 -72.17
CA ALA A 142 12.62 -44.48 -71.23
C ALA A 142 12.07 -44.16 -69.85
N THR A 143 12.49 -44.90 -68.84
CA THR A 143 12.15 -44.57 -67.46
C THR A 143 13.06 -43.42 -67.01
N ILE A 144 12.49 -42.22 -66.92
CA ILE A 144 13.17 -41.02 -66.46
C ILE A 144 12.74 -40.76 -65.01
N ASN A 145 13.69 -40.52 -64.10
CA ASN A 145 13.34 -40.17 -62.73
C ASN A 145 12.82 -38.72 -62.67
N GLU A 146 11.50 -38.58 -62.52
CA GLU A 146 10.78 -37.30 -62.56
C GLU A 146 11.11 -36.34 -61.41
N SER A 147 11.86 -36.80 -60.40
CA SER A 147 12.18 -35.98 -59.23
C SER A 147 13.18 -34.85 -59.52
N LEU A 148 13.94 -34.92 -60.62
CA LEU A 148 14.96 -33.93 -61.00
C LEU A 148 15.03 -33.73 -62.52
N VAL A 149 13.93 -33.32 -63.15
CA VAL A 149 13.90 -32.96 -64.58
C VAL A 149 13.76 -31.45 -64.74
N PHE A 150 14.64 -30.82 -65.53
CA PHE A 150 14.63 -29.39 -65.78
C PHE A 150 14.11 -29.10 -67.19
N THR A 151 13.13 -28.20 -67.32
CA THR A 151 12.69 -27.67 -68.62
C THR A 151 13.49 -26.42 -68.98
N THR A 152 13.75 -26.17 -70.26
CA THR A 152 14.45 -24.95 -70.65
C THR A 152 13.51 -23.75 -70.60
N VAL A 153 14.08 -22.55 -70.41
CA VAL A 153 13.29 -21.30 -70.43
C VAL A 153 12.59 -21.10 -71.78
N ALA A 154 13.18 -21.60 -72.87
CA ALA A 154 12.57 -21.56 -74.20
C ALA A 154 11.33 -22.46 -74.28
N ASP A 155 11.40 -23.68 -73.74
CA ASP A 155 10.28 -24.62 -73.71
C ASP A 155 9.13 -24.06 -72.85
N PHE A 156 9.44 -23.49 -71.69
CA PHE A 156 8.46 -22.82 -70.84
C PHE A 156 7.79 -21.60 -71.52
N ASN A 157 8.59 -20.75 -72.18
CA ASN A 157 8.05 -19.55 -72.83
C ASN A 157 7.25 -19.87 -74.10
N THR A 158 7.58 -20.95 -74.80
CA THR A 158 6.80 -21.41 -75.96
C THR A 158 5.41 -21.86 -75.51
N HIS A 159 5.32 -22.64 -74.43
CA HIS A 159 4.03 -23.01 -73.84
C HIS A 159 3.23 -21.79 -73.38
N LYS A 160 3.87 -20.83 -72.70
CA LYS A 160 3.22 -19.61 -72.19
C LYS A 160 2.63 -18.73 -73.30
N ASN A 161 3.29 -18.65 -74.45
CA ASN A 161 2.98 -17.67 -75.51
C ASN A 161 2.35 -18.30 -76.76
N ALA A 162 1.89 -19.55 -76.68
CA ALA A 162 1.22 -20.20 -77.80
C ALA A 162 -0.10 -19.47 -78.15
N ALA A 163 -0.34 -19.23 -79.44
CA ALA A 163 -1.51 -18.48 -79.93
C ALA A 163 -2.85 -19.25 -79.79
N THR A 164 -2.78 -20.56 -79.56
CA THR A 164 -3.90 -21.45 -79.24
C THR A 164 -3.49 -22.30 -78.05
N LEU A 165 -4.37 -22.48 -77.06
CA LEU A 165 -4.04 -23.25 -75.85
C LEU A 165 -3.58 -24.68 -76.21
N ASP A 166 -2.33 -25.02 -75.85
CA ASP A 166 -1.68 -26.28 -76.25
C ASP A 166 -1.54 -27.30 -75.11
N HIS A 167 -2.55 -27.42 -74.24
CA HIS A 167 -2.58 -28.47 -73.20
C HIS A 167 -3.15 -29.79 -73.76
N PRO A 168 -2.33 -30.79 -74.08
CA PRO A 168 -2.81 -32.03 -74.72
C PRO A 168 -3.70 -32.88 -73.78
N ASP A 169 -3.69 -32.62 -72.48
CA ASP A 169 -4.56 -33.25 -71.48
C ASP A 169 -6.00 -32.69 -71.48
N SER A 170 -6.32 -31.74 -72.37
CA SER A 170 -7.61 -31.04 -72.42
C SER A 170 -7.97 -30.33 -71.12
N SER A 171 -7.00 -29.92 -70.29
CA SER A 171 -7.26 -29.26 -69.00
C SER A 171 -7.96 -27.89 -69.09
N VAL A 172 -8.31 -27.41 -70.29
CA VAL A 172 -9.28 -26.32 -70.51
C VAL A 172 -10.46 -26.83 -71.35
N ILE A 173 -11.17 -27.81 -70.81
CA ILE A 173 -12.55 -28.14 -71.17
C ILE A 173 -13.51 -26.99 -70.83
N THR A 174 -14.67 -26.93 -71.48
CA THR A 174 -15.77 -25.95 -71.33
C THR A 174 -16.13 -25.57 -69.89
N ALA A 175 -15.80 -26.38 -68.89
CA ALA A 175 -15.87 -25.98 -67.48
C ALA A 175 -15.01 -24.74 -67.13
N LYS A 176 -13.95 -24.43 -67.91
CA LYS A 176 -13.13 -23.22 -67.77
C LYS A 176 -13.58 -22.05 -68.66
N ILE A 177 -14.54 -22.24 -69.56
CA ILE A 177 -15.37 -21.15 -70.14
C ILE A 177 -16.82 -21.43 -69.72
N ALA A 178 -17.08 -21.21 -68.44
CA ALA A 178 -18.36 -21.53 -67.80
C ALA A 178 -19.56 -20.88 -68.51
N PRO A 179 -20.78 -21.45 -68.40
CA PRO A 179 -22.00 -20.71 -68.68
C PRO A 179 -21.94 -19.33 -68.02
N LYS A 180 -22.24 -18.26 -68.77
CA LYS A 180 -22.01 -16.84 -68.40
C LYS A 180 -20.55 -16.35 -68.51
N ALA A 181 -19.73 -16.99 -69.34
CA ALA A 181 -18.35 -16.53 -69.60
C ALA A 181 -18.26 -15.12 -70.19
N VAL A 182 -19.33 -14.59 -70.79
CA VAL A 182 -19.51 -13.15 -71.01
C VAL A 182 -20.10 -12.58 -69.72
N THR A 183 -19.22 -12.12 -68.85
CA THR A 183 -19.60 -11.49 -67.58
C THR A 183 -19.88 -10.01 -67.81
N ALA A 184 -20.57 -9.37 -66.86
CA ALA A 184 -20.77 -7.92 -66.89
C ALA A 184 -19.45 -7.14 -67.06
N ALA A 185 -18.33 -7.68 -66.57
CA ALA A 185 -17.00 -7.10 -66.73
C ALA A 185 -16.48 -7.13 -68.18
N LYS A 186 -16.79 -8.18 -68.96
CA LYS A 186 -16.46 -8.25 -70.40
C LYS A 186 -17.37 -7.38 -71.27
N ILE A 187 -18.50 -6.91 -70.73
CA ILE A 187 -19.41 -5.96 -71.39
C ILE A 187 -19.01 -4.52 -71.04
N ALA A 188 -18.51 -4.30 -69.82
CA ALA A 188 -18.17 -2.99 -69.28
C ALA A 188 -16.95 -2.31 -69.93
N ASP A 189 -16.12 -3.04 -70.69
CA ASP A 189 -14.99 -2.48 -71.45
C ASP A 189 -15.38 -2.01 -72.87
N ASN A 190 -16.68 -1.96 -73.18
CA ASN A 190 -17.24 -1.61 -74.49
C ASN A 190 -16.80 -2.53 -75.66
N THR A 191 -16.16 -3.68 -75.39
CA THR A 191 -15.72 -4.58 -76.46
C THR A 191 -16.84 -5.40 -77.09
N VAL A 192 -18.01 -5.48 -76.45
CA VAL A 192 -19.24 -6.06 -77.01
C VAL A 192 -20.29 -4.96 -77.21
N GLY A 193 -20.24 -4.28 -78.35
CA GLY A 193 -21.16 -3.22 -78.75
C GLY A 193 -22.00 -3.61 -79.98
N ALA A 194 -22.63 -2.60 -80.61
CA ALA A 194 -23.52 -2.81 -81.76
C ALA A 194 -22.86 -3.52 -82.96
N GLY A 195 -21.53 -3.46 -83.10
CA GLY A 195 -20.80 -4.13 -84.18
C GLY A 195 -20.53 -5.63 -83.94
N GLN A 196 -20.58 -6.08 -82.68
CA GLN A 196 -20.42 -7.47 -82.28
C GLN A 196 -21.78 -8.19 -82.11
N MET A 197 -22.88 -7.43 -82.18
CA MET A 197 -24.25 -7.94 -82.12
C MET A 197 -24.90 -7.83 -83.51
N VAL A 198 -25.50 -8.92 -84.02
CA VAL A 198 -26.24 -8.86 -85.29
C VAL A 198 -27.56 -8.08 -85.13
N ALA A 199 -27.98 -7.37 -86.18
CA ALA A 199 -29.24 -6.61 -86.17
C ALA A 199 -30.43 -7.52 -85.82
N GLY A 200 -31.27 -7.08 -84.88
CA GLY A 200 -32.40 -7.87 -84.37
C GLY A 200 -32.04 -8.88 -83.27
N ALA A 201 -30.78 -8.93 -82.80
CA ALA A 201 -30.40 -9.80 -81.68
C ALA A 201 -31.04 -9.40 -80.33
N ALA A 202 -31.47 -8.15 -80.17
CA ALA A 202 -32.06 -7.61 -78.94
C ALA A 202 -33.53 -7.20 -79.16
N THR A 203 -34.41 -8.20 -79.32
CA THR A 203 -35.87 -8.00 -79.36
C THR A 203 -36.47 -8.08 -77.96
N ASP A 204 -37.71 -7.60 -77.77
CA ASP A 204 -38.41 -7.75 -76.49
C ASP A 204 -38.60 -9.21 -76.06
N THR A 205 -38.60 -10.15 -77.01
CA THR A 205 -38.59 -11.60 -76.72
C THR A 205 -37.28 -12.07 -76.09
N VAL A 206 -36.14 -11.48 -76.49
CA VAL A 206 -34.80 -11.85 -76.01
C VAL A 206 -34.42 -11.06 -74.75
N ILE A 207 -34.81 -9.78 -74.66
CA ILE A 207 -34.55 -8.91 -73.50
C ILE A 207 -35.58 -9.14 -72.38
N GLY A 208 -36.76 -9.64 -72.73
CA GLY A 208 -37.86 -9.97 -71.83
C GLY A 208 -38.85 -8.82 -71.63
N ASN A 209 -40.09 -9.19 -71.28
CA ASN A 209 -41.14 -8.22 -70.93
C ASN A 209 -40.72 -7.41 -69.69
N ARG A 210 -40.91 -6.10 -69.78
CA ARG A 210 -40.76 -5.22 -68.62
C ARG A 210 -42.10 -5.12 -67.92
N THR A 211 -42.20 -5.66 -66.72
CA THR A 211 -43.39 -5.52 -65.89
C THR A 211 -43.15 -4.36 -64.93
N PRO A 212 -43.78 -3.19 -65.15
CA PRO A 212 -43.64 -2.08 -64.21
C PRO A 212 -44.23 -2.50 -62.88
N VAL A 213 -43.43 -2.35 -61.82
CA VAL A 213 -43.88 -2.63 -60.47
C VAL A 213 -44.24 -1.30 -59.84
N ASP A 214 -45.51 -1.10 -59.53
CA ASP A 214 -46.03 0.16 -58.99
C ASP A 214 -45.65 0.44 -57.53
N THR A 215 -44.56 -0.15 -57.07
CA THR A 215 -43.96 0.03 -55.75
C THR A 215 -42.60 0.73 -55.81
N VAL A 216 -42.00 0.89 -56.99
CA VAL A 216 -40.69 1.54 -57.14
C VAL A 216 -40.85 3.06 -57.00
N SER A 217 -40.22 3.68 -55.99
CA SER A 217 -40.37 5.11 -55.72
C SER A 217 -39.63 6.00 -56.73
N ALA A 218 -40.28 7.08 -57.16
CA ALA A 218 -39.70 8.04 -58.10
C ALA A 218 -38.56 8.86 -57.50
N VAL A 219 -37.39 8.81 -58.13
CA VAL A 219 -36.19 9.56 -57.74
C VAL A 219 -35.60 10.22 -58.98
N VAL A 220 -35.16 11.47 -58.85
CA VAL A 220 -34.54 12.26 -59.91
C VAL A 220 -33.17 11.65 -60.27
N GLY A 221 -32.99 11.33 -61.54
CA GLY A 221 -31.74 10.77 -62.06
C GLY A 221 -31.98 9.76 -63.18
N ALA A 222 -30.91 9.44 -63.91
CA ALA A 222 -30.94 8.37 -64.88
C ALA A 222 -31.14 7.02 -64.17
N ASP A 223 -31.97 6.15 -64.75
CA ASP A 223 -32.23 4.81 -64.24
C ASP A 223 -32.53 3.88 -65.42
N THR A 224 -32.66 2.58 -65.13
CA THR A 224 -33.09 1.61 -66.13
C THR A 224 -34.52 1.91 -66.59
N PRO A 225 -34.87 1.61 -67.85
CA PRO A 225 -36.22 1.83 -68.36
C PRO A 225 -37.30 1.15 -67.52
N THR A 226 -37.08 -0.08 -67.06
CA THR A 226 -38.04 -0.81 -66.20
C THR A 226 -38.30 -0.06 -64.90
N ASN A 227 -37.25 0.51 -64.28
CA ASN A 227 -37.41 1.31 -63.08
C ASN A 227 -38.09 2.65 -63.36
N LEU A 228 -37.77 3.34 -64.46
CA LEU A 228 -38.46 4.58 -64.84
C LEU A 228 -39.97 4.38 -65.02
N PHE A 229 -40.39 3.30 -65.68
CA PHE A 229 -41.81 2.96 -65.82
C PHE A 229 -42.45 2.53 -64.49
N SER A 230 -41.72 1.79 -63.66
CA SER A 230 -42.16 1.40 -62.32
C SER A 230 -42.34 2.62 -61.40
N LYS A 231 -41.45 3.61 -61.51
CA LYS A 231 -41.52 4.91 -60.84
C LYS A 231 -42.75 5.70 -61.25
N LEU A 232 -43.00 5.78 -62.55
CA LEU A 232 -44.19 6.45 -63.07
C LEU A 232 -45.48 5.75 -62.61
N ALA A 233 -45.52 4.41 -62.69
CA ALA A 233 -46.64 3.61 -62.21
C ALA A 233 -46.88 3.82 -60.70
N ASN A 234 -45.83 3.85 -59.90
CA ASN A 234 -45.91 4.15 -58.47
C ASN A 234 -46.45 5.57 -58.19
N MET A 235 -45.97 6.59 -58.92
CA MET A 235 -46.49 7.96 -58.78
C MET A 235 -47.98 8.03 -59.09
N ILE A 236 -48.42 7.40 -60.17
CA ILE A 236 -49.84 7.34 -60.55
C ILE A 236 -50.65 6.64 -59.45
N LYS A 237 -50.18 5.49 -58.95
CA LYS A 237 -50.83 4.77 -57.85
C LYS A 237 -50.93 5.61 -56.57
N GLN A 238 -49.87 6.34 -56.22
CA GLN A 238 -49.88 7.22 -55.05
C GLN A 238 -50.88 8.39 -55.21
N ILE A 239 -50.99 8.94 -56.42
CA ILE A 239 -51.93 10.02 -56.72
C ILE A 239 -53.38 9.52 -56.69
N THR A 240 -53.66 8.33 -57.22
CA THR A 240 -55.04 7.80 -57.31
C THR A 240 -55.49 7.07 -56.05
N GLY A 241 -54.57 6.62 -55.19
CA GLY A 241 -54.87 5.82 -54.00
C GLY A 241 -55.40 4.42 -54.31
N GLY A 242 -55.30 3.95 -55.56
CA GLY A 242 -55.79 2.65 -56.01
C GLY A 242 -54.90 1.48 -55.57
N ALA A 243 -55.46 0.26 -55.58
CA ALA A 243 -54.70 -0.96 -55.25
C ALA A 243 -53.57 -1.23 -56.26
N THR A 244 -53.76 -0.84 -57.52
CA THR A 244 -52.74 -0.88 -58.57
C THR A 244 -52.73 0.40 -59.38
N TRP A 245 -51.61 0.70 -60.05
CA TRP A 245 -51.48 1.85 -60.95
C TRP A 245 -52.46 1.83 -62.14
N ALA A 246 -52.97 0.65 -62.50
CA ALA A 246 -53.91 0.44 -63.60
C ALA A 246 -55.39 0.53 -63.18
N THR A 247 -55.68 0.70 -61.88
CA THR A 247 -57.05 0.87 -61.39
C THR A 247 -57.52 2.30 -61.63
N ALA A 248 -58.64 2.49 -62.34
CA ALA A 248 -59.22 3.80 -62.60
C ALA A 248 -59.61 4.52 -61.29
N ALA A 249 -59.27 5.80 -61.17
CA ALA A 249 -59.62 6.61 -60.00
C ALA A 249 -61.14 6.84 -59.92
N THR A 250 -61.70 6.79 -58.71
CA THR A 250 -63.14 6.99 -58.47
C THR A 250 -63.58 8.46 -58.58
N THR A 251 -62.66 9.41 -58.47
CA THR A 251 -62.92 10.86 -58.57
C THR A 251 -61.78 11.57 -59.30
N ASN A 252 -62.02 12.80 -59.79
CA ASN A 252 -61.03 13.60 -60.51
C ASN A 252 -60.40 14.69 -59.60
N LEU A 253 -59.26 15.24 -60.03
CA LEU A 253 -58.50 16.23 -59.25
C LEU A 253 -59.31 17.51 -58.91
N ALA A 254 -60.29 17.87 -59.74
CA ALA A 254 -61.17 18.99 -59.48
C ALA A 254 -62.12 18.73 -58.29
N ALA A 255 -62.58 17.49 -58.10
CA ALA A 255 -63.41 17.11 -56.95
C ALA A 255 -62.61 17.13 -55.62
N LEU A 256 -61.31 16.81 -55.67
CA LEU A 256 -60.42 16.86 -54.50
C LEU A 256 -60.16 18.30 -54.03
N LEU A 257 -60.01 19.25 -54.97
CA LEU A 257 -59.79 20.66 -54.67
C LEU A 257 -60.96 21.28 -53.89
N THR A 258 -62.19 20.89 -54.22
CA THR A 258 -63.40 21.29 -53.49
C THR A 258 -63.44 20.74 -52.06
N ALA A 259 -62.92 19.52 -51.82
CA ALA A 259 -62.85 18.91 -50.49
C ALA A 259 -61.74 19.50 -49.59
N MET A 260 -60.65 20.01 -50.18
CA MET A 260 -59.53 20.64 -49.46
C MET A 260 -59.86 22.05 -48.96
N GLY A 261 -60.83 22.75 -49.55
CA GLY A 261 -61.28 24.08 -49.08
C GLY A 261 -61.97 24.08 -47.71
N LEU A 262 -62.29 22.91 -47.14
CA LEU A 262 -62.98 22.76 -45.86
C LEU A 262 -62.06 22.34 -44.68
N ARG A 263 -60.74 22.21 -44.88
CA ARG A 263 -59.81 21.68 -43.86
C ARG A 263 -58.61 22.61 -43.63
N ALA A 264 -58.29 22.90 -42.36
CA ALA A 264 -57.10 23.65 -41.99
C ALA A 264 -55.81 22.81 -42.12
N THR A 265 -54.68 23.45 -42.44
CA THR A 265 -53.36 22.82 -42.64
C THR A 265 -52.78 22.24 -41.34
N ILE A 266 -52.29 20.98 -41.41
CA ILE A 266 -51.75 20.20 -40.27
C ILE A 266 -50.59 20.88 -39.54
N SER A 267 -49.76 21.65 -40.25
CA SER A 267 -48.49 22.11 -39.69
C SER A 267 -48.51 23.51 -39.05
N ASN A 268 -49.61 24.26 -39.17
CA ASN A 268 -49.85 25.55 -38.49
C ASN A 268 -51.20 26.12 -38.98
N PRO A 269 -52.33 25.70 -38.39
CA PRO A 269 -53.62 26.26 -38.79
C PRO A 269 -53.72 27.72 -38.32
N VAL A 270 -53.80 28.66 -39.27
CA VAL A 270 -54.11 30.07 -38.97
C VAL A 270 -55.62 30.25 -39.07
N PHE A 271 -56.28 30.40 -37.93
CA PHE A 271 -57.71 30.69 -37.86
C PHE A 271 -57.93 32.20 -37.96
N THR A 272 -58.53 32.68 -39.05
CA THR A 272 -58.80 34.11 -39.27
C THR A 272 -60.20 34.55 -38.78
N GLY A 273 -60.90 33.69 -38.03
CA GLY A 273 -62.26 33.93 -37.51
C GLY A 273 -62.56 33.12 -36.24
N THR A 274 -63.78 33.22 -35.72
CA THR A 274 -64.22 32.52 -34.50
C THR A 274 -64.24 30.99 -34.69
N VAL A 275 -63.62 30.25 -33.77
CA VAL A 275 -63.55 28.78 -33.80
C VAL A 275 -64.42 28.20 -32.69
N THR A 276 -65.41 27.38 -33.05
CA THR A 276 -66.23 26.61 -32.11
C THR A 276 -65.86 25.14 -32.20
N LEU A 277 -65.43 24.55 -31.10
CA LEU A 277 -65.09 23.13 -31.00
C LEU A 277 -66.31 22.36 -30.49
N GLY A 278 -66.64 21.22 -31.13
CA GLY A 278 -67.87 20.46 -30.83
C GLY A 278 -67.79 19.53 -29.61
N GLN A 279 -66.59 19.33 -29.05
CA GLN A 279 -66.35 18.47 -27.89
C GLN A 279 -64.98 18.76 -27.28
N ASP A 280 -64.80 18.34 -26.02
CA ASP A 280 -63.54 18.41 -25.30
C ASP A 280 -62.47 17.45 -25.90
N PRO A 281 -61.17 17.78 -25.76
CA PRO A 281 -60.09 16.97 -26.32
C PRO A 281 -60.01 15.59 -25.65
N ALA A 282 -59.93 14.54 -26.45
CA ALA A 282 -59.71 13.15 -26.02
C ALA A 282 -58.23 12.72 -26.13
N SER A 283 -57.41 13.47 -26.87
CA SER A 283 -55.97 13.21 -27.04
C SER A 283 -55.15 14.45 -26.71
N ALA A 284 -53.97 14.24 -26.13
CA ALA A 284 -53.11 15.30 -25.60
C ALA A 284 -52.67 16.37 -26.62
N LEU A 285 -52.73 16.07 -27.92
CA LEU A 285 -52.34 17.00 -28.99
C LEU A 285 -53.54 17.68 -29.68
N GLN A 286 -54.76 17.48 -29.18
CA GLN A 286 -55.96 18.15 -29.70
C GLN A 286 -56.09 19.56 -29.12
N ALA A 287 -56.73 20.45 -29.88
CA ALA A 287 -57.10 21.77 -29.39
C ALA A 287 -58.09 21.64 -28.23
N ALA A 288 -57.80 22.31 -27.11
CA ALA A 288 -58.66 22.27 -25.94
C ALA A 288 -59.81 23.27 -26.06
N THR A 289 -61.01 22.87 -25.66
CA THR A 289 -62.11 23.81 -25.45
C THR A 289 -61.76 24.70 -24.25
N LYS A 290 -62.30 25.93 -24.22
CA LYS A 290 -62.13 26.80 -23.04
C LYS A 290 -62.67 26.14 -21.77
N GLN A 291 -63.82 25.46 -21.87
CA GLN A 291 -64.45 24.73 -20.76
C GLN A 291 -63.53 23.63 -20.19
N TYR A 292 -62.87 22.85 -21.04
CA TYR A 292 -61.93 21.82 -20.61
C TYR A 292 -60.74 22.42 -19.84
N VAL A 293 -60.14 23.50 -20.35
CA VAL A 293 -59.00 24.17 -19.70
C VAL A 293 -59.39 24.78 -18.36
N ASP A 294 -60.55 25.41 -18.28
CA ASP A 294 -61.05 26.04 -17.06
C ASP A 294 -61.31 25.01 -15.95
N ALA A 295 -61.85 23.82 -16.29
CA ALA A 295 -62.10 22.75 -15.33
C ALA A 295 -60.82 22.04 -14.84
N TYR A 296 -59.85 21.81 -15.74
CA TYR A 296 -58.63 21.07 -15.42
C TYR A 296 -57.56 21.88 -14.69
N ALA A 297 -57.60 23.21 -14.77
CA ALA A 297 -56.57 24.05 -14.16
C ALA A 297 -56.50 23.92 -12.63
N LEU A 298 -57.56 23.46 -11.95
CA LEU A 298 -57.56 23.30 -10.48
C LEU A 298 -58.32 22.07 -9.92
N GLY A 299 -59.02 21.27 -10.74
CA GLY A 299 -59.82 20.14 -10.22
C GLY A 299 -60.97 20.59 -9.30
N LEU A 300 -61.42 21.83 -9.48
CA LEU A 300 -62.47 22.48 -8.70
C LEU A 300 -63.70 22.69 -9.59
N ASP A 301 -64.89 22.50 -9.02
CA ASP A 301 -66.15 22.90 -9.66
C ASP A 301 -66.38 24.41 -9.41
N THR A 302 -65.75 25.25 -10.24
CA THR A 302 -65.71 26.70 -10.03
C THR A 302 -67.06 27.37 -10.30
N LYS A 303 -67.57 28.09 -9.31
CA LYS A 303 -68.76 28.96 -9.37
C LYS A 303 -68.36 30.42 -9.49
N VAL A 304 -69.32 31.27 -9.84
CA VAL A 304 -69.10 32.73 -9.83
C VAL A 304 -68.76 33.20 -8.42
N SER A 305 -67.87 34.20 -8.32
CA SER A 305 -67.42 34.78 -7.05
C SER A 305 -68.59 35.26 -6.19
N CYS A 306 -68.37 35.22 -4.88
CA CYS A 306 -69.26 35.76 -3.88
C CYS A 306 -68.63 37.01 -3.27
N ARG A 307 -69.46 38.00 -2.96
CA ARG A 307 -68.98 39.25 -2.40
C ARG A 307 -68.48 39.08 -0.96
N ALA A 308 -69.16 38.25 -0.17
CA ALA A 308 -68.79 37.93 1.21
C ALA A 308 -69.12 36.47 1.55
N VAL A 309 -68.68 36.01 2.73
CA VAL A 309 -69.03 34.70 3.29
C VAL A 309 -69.57 34.82 4.71
N ALA A 310 -70.67 34.13 5.01
CA ALA A 310 -71.21 33.98 6.35
C ALA A 310 -70.76 32.65 6.96
N THR A 311 -69.81 32.71 7.89
CA THR A 311 -69.30 31.53 8.63
C THR A 311 -70.08 31.26 9.92
N SER A 312 -71.13 32.03 10.20
CA SER A 312 -72.05 31.86 11.32
C SER A 312 -73.50 31.93 10.83
N ASN A 313 -74.44 31.50 11.67
CA ASN A 313 -75.85 31.45 11.30
C ASN A 313 -76.40 32.86 11.04
N ILE A 314 -77.05 33.04 9.89
CA ILE A 314 -77.70 34.29 9.47
C ILE A 314 -79.14 34.04 9.02
N THR A 315 -79.93 35.11 8.94
CA THR A 315 -81.26 35.05 8.33
C THR A 315 -81.11 35.08 6.81
N LEU A 316 -81.67 34.13 6.06
CA LEU A 316 -81.62 34.13 4.59
C LEU A 316 -82.70 35.04 3.97
N SER A 317 -82.76 36.29 4.41
CA SER A 317 -83.73 37.30 3.96
C SER A 317 -83.25 38.71 4.29
N GLY A 318 -83.65 39.70 3.48
CA GLY A 318 -83.34 41.11 3.69
C GLY A 318 -81.85 41.45 3.49
N THR A 319 -81.51 42.74 3.43
CA THR A 319 -80.11 43.21 3.37
C THR A 319 -79.48 43.18 4.76
N GLN A 320 -78.24 42.71 4.88
CA GLN A 320 -77.52 42.52 6.14
C GLN A 320 -76.04 42.90 6.00
N THR A 321 -75.33 43.04 7.12
CA THR A 321 -73.86 43.19 7.12
C THR A 321 -73.22 41.88 7.53
N VAL A 322 -72.34 41.33 6.69
CA VAL A 322 -71.65 40.05 6.93
C VAL A 322 -70.16 40.26 6.74
N ASP A 323 -69.35 39.82 7.71
CA ASP A 323 -67.87 40.00 7.72
C ASP A 323 -67.42 41.46 7.48
N GLY A 324 -68.20 42.42 7.99
CA GLY A 324 -67.96 43.86 7.81
C GLY A 324 -68.40 44.44 6.46
N VAL A 325 -68.98 43.61 5.57
CA VAL A 325 -69.48 44.03 4.24
C VAL A 325 -70.99 44.24 4.29
N VAL A 326 -71.45 45.44 3.92
CA VAL A 326 -72.89 45.75 3.77
C VAL A 326 -73.40 45.16 2.46
N LEU A 327 -74.29 44.17 2.55
CA LEU A 327 -74.87 43.48 1.39
C LEU A 327 -76.07 44.25 0.83
N VAL A 328 -76.13 44.35 -0.50
CA VAL A 328 -77.28 44.93 -1.23
C VAL A 328 -77.96 43.88 -2.09
N VAL A 329 -79.22 44.15 -2.50
CA VAL A 329 -79.98 43.26 -3.38
C VAL A 329 -79.20 42.93 -4.65
N GLY A 330 -79.14 41.65 -5.02
CA GLY A 330 -78.39 41.12 -6.16
C GLY A 330 -76.96 40.69 -5.84
N ASN A 331 -76.43 40.99 -4.65
CA ASN A 331 -75.11 40.47 -4.25
C ASN A 331 -75.15 38.95 -4.05
N ARG A 332 -74.06 38.28 -4.43
CA ARG A 332 -73.85 36.86 -4.15
C ARG A 332 -73.11 36.70 -2.83
N ILE A 333 -73.53 35.76 -2.00
CA ILE A 333 -72.92 35.46 -0.72
C ILE A 333 -72.81 33.95 -0.54
N LEU A 334 -71.63 33.49 -0.10
CA LEU A 334 -71.48 32.12 0.37
C LEU A 334 -71.97 32.04 1.81
N VAL A 335 -72.88 31.13 2.10
CA VAL A 335 -73.36 30.84 3.44
C VAL A 335 -72.80 29.49 3.84
N SER A 336 -71.86 29.46 4.78
CA SER A 336 -71.15 28.24 5.21
C SER A 336 -71.42 27.85 6.66
N GLY A 337 -72.07 28.71 7.44
CA GLY A 337 -72.27 28.53 8.88
C GLY A 337 -73.72 28.49 9.38
N GLN A 338 -74.71 28.10 8.56
CA GLN A 338 -76.08 27.91 9.06
C GLN A 338 -76.15 26.81 10.11
N THR A 339 -77.05 26.99 11.09
CA THR A 339 -77.36 25.95 12.09
C THR A 339 -77.86 24.67 11.42
N THR A 340 -78.63 24.78 10.33
CA THR A 340 -79.00 23.65 9.48
C THR A 340 -78.05 23.58 8.29
N ALA A 341 -77.07 22.68 8.34
CA ALA A 341 -76.00 22.61 7.35
C ALA A 341 -76.48 22.34 5.90
N SER A 342 -77.67 21.78 5.68
CA SER A 342 -78.23 21.64 4.32
C SER A 342 -78.70 22.96 3.70
N GLN A 343 -78.79 24.02 4.50
CA GLN A 343 -79.04 25.40 4.06
C GLN A 343 -77.76 26.17 3.72
N ASN A 344 -76.57 25.58 3.91
CA ASN A 344 -75.34 26.20 3.44
C ASN A 344 -75.28 26.17 1.91
N GLY A 345 -74.67 27.17 1.29
CA GLY A 345 -74.62 27.29 -0.16
C GLY A 345 -74.41 28.72 -0.61
N ILE A 346 -74.46 28.94 -1.93
CA ILE A 346 -74.36 30.28 -2.49
C ILE A 346 -75.75 30.85 -2.68
N TYR A 347 -75.99 32.05 -2.16
CA TYR A 347 -77.28 32.74 -2.19
C TYR A 347 -77.17 34.10 -2.87
N VAL A 348 -78.28 34.55 -3.46
CA VAL A 348 -78.45 35.90 -3.98
C VAL A 348 -79.29 36.71 -3.00
N VAL A 349 -78.72 37.82 -2.54
CA VAL A 349 -79.32 38.73 -1.56
C VAL A 349 -80.57 39.38 -2.17
N ALA A 350 -81.67 39.36 -1.44
CA ALA A 350 -82.95 39.95 -1.83
C ALA A 350 -83.59 40.71 -0.66
N ALA A 351 -84.58 41.57 -0.96
CA ALA A 351 -85.37 42.26 0.08
C ALA A 351 -86.27 41.30 0.86
N GLY A 352 -86.75 40.24 0.19
CA GLY A 352 -87.43 39.10 0.81
C GLY A 352 -86.48 37.91 1.02
N ALA A 353 -87.04 36.69 1.04
CA ALA A 353 -86.25 35.47 1.18
C ALA A 353 -85.19 35.34 0.06
N TRP A 354 -83.97 34.96 0.44
CA TRP A 354 -82.88 34.75 -0.50
C TRP A 354 -83.04 33.42 -1.22
N ALA A 355 -82.82 33.41 -2.53
CA ALA A 355 -82.73 32.20 -3.33
C ALA A 355 -81.27 31.74 -3.43
N ARG A 356 -81.06 30.44 -3.66
CA ARG A 356 -79.74 29.93 -4.07
C ARG A 356 -79.37 30.54 -5.44
N SER A 357 -78.08 30.67 -5.70
CA SER A 357 -77.63 31.17 -6.99
C SER A 357 -77.88 30.18 -8.12
N SER A 358 -78.10 30.69 -9.33
CA SER A 358 -78.48 29.89 -10.51
C SER A 358 -77.41 28.92 -11.02
N ASP A 359 -76.21 28.95 -10.46
CA ASP A 359 -75.09 28.05 -10.75
C ASP A 359 -74.86 27.04 -9.60
N ALA A 360 -75.73 27.04 -8.59
CA ALA A 360 -75.68 26.19 -7.40
C ALA A 360 -77.09 25.96 -6.79
N ASP A 361 -78.15 25.93 -7.62
CA ASP A 361 -79.55 25.78 -7.18
C ASP A 361 -80.14 24.40 -7.50
N THR A 362 -79.45 23.56 -8.27
CA THR A 362 -79.81 22.15 -8.46
C THR A 362 -78.79 21.17 -7.86
N SER A 363 -79.25 19.97 -7.48
CA SER A 363 -78.36 18.91 -6.93
C SER A 363 -77.25 18.48 -7.90
N ALA A 364 -77.44 18.65 -9.21
CA ALA A 364 -76.44 18.31 -10.22
C ALA A 364 -75.30 19.33 -10.30
N GLU A 365 -75.56 20.58 -9.89
CA GLU A 365 -74.59 21.67 -9.93
C GLU A 365 -73.80 21.82 -8.65
N VAL A 366 -74.24 21.20 -7.54
CA VAL A 366 -73.55 21.24 -6.26
C VAL A 366 -72.80 19.92 -6.08
N THR A 367 -71.57 19.89 -6.59
CA THR A 367 -70.70 18.71 -6.53
C THR A 367 -69.62 18.86 -5.46
N SER A 368 -69.03 17.73 -5.04
CA SER A 368 -67.85 17.77 -4.18
C SER A 368 -66.71 18.53 -4.88
N GLY A 369 -66.10 19.49 -4.18
CA GLY A 369 -65.12 20.39 -4.79
C GLY A 369 -65.72 21.66 -5.41
N MET A 370 -67.03 21.93 -5.25
CA MET A 370 -67.64 23.22 -5.59
C MET A 370 -66.86 24.36 -4.94
N TYR A 371 -66.36 25.28 -5.76
CA TYR A 371 -65.45 26.35 -5.35
C TYR A 371 -66.00 27.73 -5.68
N THR A 372 -65.84 28.69 -4.77
CA THR A 372 -66.07 30.10 -5.05
C THR A 372 -65.01 30.98 -4.38
N TYR A 373 -64.67 32.09 -5.03
CA TYR A 373 -63.77 33.10 -4.49
C TYR A 373 -64.57 34.19 -3.75
N ILE A 374 -64.09 34.60 -2.57
CA ILE A 374 -64.70 35.66 -1.77
C ILE A 374 -63.98 36.99 -2.00
N GLU A 375 -64.70 37.99 -2.49
CA GLU A 375 -64.11 39.26 -2.94
C GLU A 375 -63.79 40.22 -1.78
N GLU A 376 -64.68 40.33 -0.81
CA GLU A 376 -64.63 41.28 0.31
C GLU A 376 -64.87 40.59 1.66
N GLY A 377 -64.44 41.23 2.75
CA GLY A 377 -64.57 40.71 4.12
C GLY A 377 -63.37 41.07 4.99
N THR A 378 -63.60 41.29 6.28
CA THR A 378 -62.52 41.64 7.23
C THR A 378 -61.70 40.41 7.61
N ALA A 379 -62.34 39.28 7.85
CA ALA A 379 -61.68 38.04 8.26
C ALA A 379 -61.50 37.04 7.10
N ASN A 380 -62.45 37.00 6.16
CA ASN A 380 -62.51 35.93 5.15
C ASN A 380 -62.46 36.45 3.70
N GLY A 381 -62.37 37.76 3.49
CA GLY A 381 -62.17 38.36 2.18
C GLY A 381 -60.88 37.87 1.51
N LYS A 382 -60.88 37.86 0.18
CA LYS A 382 -59.76 37.45 -0.68
C LYS A 382 -59.33 35.99 -0.56
N ASN A 383 -60.18 35.12 -0.02
CA ASN A 383 -59.93 33.69 0.09
C ASN A 383 -60.83 32.86 -0.83
N GLY A 384 -60.34 31.68 -1.23
CA GLY A 384 -61.14 30.66 -1.90
C GLY A 384 -61.82 29.75 -0.89
N TRP A 385 -63.02 29.27 -1.20
CA TRP A 385 -63.77 28.31 -0.39
C TRP A 385 -64.24 27.14 -1.25
N SER A 386 -64.05 25.92 -0.76
CA SER A 386 -64.46 24.69 -1.45
C SER A 386 -65.40 23.85 -0.59
N LEU A 387 -66.40 23.25 -1.23
CA LEU A 387 -67.31 22.27 -0.63
C LEU A 387 -66.58 20.94 -0.44
N LEU A 388 -66.50 20.46 0.79
CA LEU A 388 -65.85 19.20 1.15
C LEU A 388 -66.83 18.03 1.26
N THR A 389 -68.13 18.30 1.33
CA THR A 389 -69.15 17.23 1.32
C THR A 389 -68.95 16.34 0.10
N ALA A 390 -68.86 15.03 0.31
CA ALA A 390 -68.67 14.05 -0.77
C ALA A 390 -70.00 13.82 -1.52
N ASP A 391 -69.90 13.53 -2.82
CA ASP A 391 -71.04 13.11 -3.63
C ASP A 391 -71.55 11.72 -3.22
N PRO A 392 -72.86 11.42 -3.37
CA PRO A 392 -73.90 12.24 -3.99
C PRO A 392 -74.54 13.27 -3.04
N ILE A 393 -74.74 14.49 -3.52
CA ILE A 393 -75.37 15.59 -2.79
C ILE A 393 -76.82 15.79 -3.25
N VAL A 394 -77.76 15.87 -2.30
CA VAL A 394 -79.17 16.24 -2.56
C VAL A 394 -79.45 17.56 -1.85
N LEU A 395 -79.71 18.62 -2.63
CA LEU A 395 -79.98 19.96 -2.08
C LEU A 395 -81.20 19.97 -1.15
N GLY A 396 -81.07 20.72 -0.04
CA GLY A 396 -82.09 20.80 1.01
C GLY A 396 -82.04 19.68 2.04
N THR A 397 -81.40 18.54 1.73
CA THR A 397 -81.33 17.37 2.61
C THR A 397 -79.90 17.08 3.08
N THR A 398 -78.92 17.02 2.17
CA THR A 398 -77.53 16.73 2.52
C THR A 398 -76.89 17.92 3.22
N ALA A 399 -76.14 17.68 4.30
CA ALA A 399 -75.37 18.72 4.97
C ALA A 399 -74.19 19.20 4.10
N LEU A 400 -74.08 20.51 3.88
CA LEU A 400 -73.07 21.11 3.02
C LEU A 400 -71.98 21.77 3.87
N THR A 401 -70.78 21.21 3.83
CA THR A 401 -69.63 21.64 4.63
C THR A 401 -68.60 22.31 3.73
N PHE A 402 -68.42 23.62 3.88
CA PHE A 402 -67.41 24.39 3.16
C PHE A 402 -66.16 24.57 4.01
N THR A 403 -65.00 24.54 3.37
CA THR A 403 -63.70 24.80 4.00
C THR A 403 -62.91 25.80 3.18
N LEU A 404 -61.96 26.47 3.83
CA LEU A 404 -61.06 27.39 3.16
C LEU A 404 -60.16 26.62 2.19
N PHE A 405 -60.19 27.00 0.92
CA PHE A 405 -59.28 26.51 -0.10
C PHE A 405 -58.10 27.47 -0.21
N ASN A 406 -56.96 27.09 0.37
CA ASN A 406 -55.75 27.91 0.38
C ASN A 406 -55.16 28.05 -1.02
N GLY A 407 -55.20 29.26 -1.60
CA GLY A 407 -54.37 29.60 -2.75
C GLY A 407 -52.87 29.55 -2.39
N PRO A 408 -51.97 29.43 -3.38
CA PRO A 408 -50.53 29.45 -3.13
C PRO A 408 -50.12 30.76 -2.42
N GLY A 409 -49.71 30.66 -1.14
CA GLY A 409 -49.15 31.80 -0.38
C GLY A 409 -49.69 32.05 1.04
N SER A 410 -50.65 31.29 1.57
CA SER A 410 -51.33 31.64 2.84
C SER A 410 -50.59 31.31 4.15
N VAL A 411 -49.44 30.62 4.11
CA VAL A 411 -48.65 30.33 5.32
C VAL A 411 -47.44 31.26 5.36
N VAL A 412 -47.54 32.35 6.13
CA VAL A 412 -46.40 33.21 6.49
C VAL A 412 -45.77 32.64 7.77
N ALA A 413 -44.50 32.26 7.70
CA ALA A 413 -43.79 31.80 8.89
C ALA A 413 -43.58 32.98 9.86
N GLY A 414 -44.12 32.87 11.07
CA GLY A 414 -43.87 33.85 12.14
C GLY A 414 -42.41 33.81 12.62
N ALA A 415 -42.03 34.76 13.49
CA ALA A 415 -40.69 34.78 14.08
C ALA A 415 -40.36 33.44 14.74
N GLY A 416 -39.25 32.81 14.34
CA GLY A 416 -38.82 31.49 14.83
C GLY A 416 -39.24 30.30 13.96
N LEU A 417 -39.88 30.52 12.81
CA LEU A 417 -40.19 29.48 11.83
C LEU A 417 -39.66 29.86 10.44
N ASN A 418 -39.20 28.86 9.69
CA ASN A 418 -38.76 28.95 8.30
C ASN A 418 -39.73 28.17 7.40
N LYS A 419 -40.13 28.74 6.27
CA LYS A 419 -40.93 28.04 5.25
C LYS A 419 -40.18 27.96 3.93
N THR A 420 -40.08 26.74 3.40
CA THR A 420 -39.51 26.47 2.08
C THR A 420 -40.46 25.52 1.33
N GLY A 421 -41.03 25.97 0.21
CA GLY A 421 -42.07 25.22 -0.51
C GLY A 421 -43.26 24.90 0.41
N ASN A 422 -43.65 23.62 0.49
CA ASN A 422 -44.74 23.14 1.36
C ASN A 422 -44.27 22.78 2.79
N THR A 423 -42.97 22.88 3.10
CA THR A 423 -42.42 22.49 4.41
C THR A 423 -42.29 23.69 5.34
N LEU A 424 -42.84 23.56 6.55
CA LEU A 424 -42.59 24.45 7.68
C LEU A 424 -41.54 23.81 8.58
N SER A 425 -40.51 24.57 8.92
CA SER A 425 -39.35 24.12 9.70
C SER A 425 -39.02 25.13 10.79
N ILE A 426 -38.32 24.67 11.80
CA ILE A 426 -37.68 25.50 12.82
C ILE A 426 -36.26 25.84 12.33
N PRO A 427 -35.81 27.11 12.37
CA PRO A 427 -34.44 27.48 12.05
C PRO A 427 -33.44 26.63 12.85
N ALA A 428 -32.31 26.26 12.25
CA ALA A 428 -31.23 25.64 13.01
C ALA A 428 -30.88 26.54 14.22
N SER A 429 -30.71 25.94 15.40
CA SER A 429 -30.47 26.62 16.69
C SER A 429 -31.67 27.29 17.38
N SER A 430 -32.88 27.20 16.84
CA SER A 430 -34.09 27.75 17.49
C SER A 430 -34.71 26.84 18.57
N VAL A 431 -34.32 25.56 18.60
CA VAL A 431 -34.68 24.65 19.70
C VAL A 431 -33.52 24.56 20.67
N THR A 432 -33.75 25.03 21.89
CA THR A 432 -32.77 24.99 22.98
C THR A 432 -33.04 23.79 23.88
N ASP A 433 -32.02 23.32 24.61
CA ASP A 433 -32.15 22.19 25.55
C ASP A 433 -33.26 22.41 26.60
N SER A 434 -33.58 23.66 26.92
CA SER A 434 -34.68 24.04 27.82
C SER A 434 -36.06 23.57 27.34
N MET A 435 -36.25 23.38 26.04
CA MET A 435 -37.54 22.99 25.46
C MET A 435 -37.78 21.47 25.50
N PHE A 436 -36.75 20.66 25.81
CA PHE A 436 -36.83 19.19 25.84
C PHE A 436 -37.05 18.59 27.24
N GLY A 437 -37.13 19.40 28.29
CA GLY A 437 -37.27 18.94 29.68
C GLY A 437 -35.99 18.32 30.24
N THR A 438 -36.02 17.94 31.52
CA THR A 438 -34.90 17.29 32.20
C THR A 438 -34.71 15.85 31.70
N ARG A 439 -33.45 15.44 31.48
CA ARG A 439 -33.09 14.08 31.05
C ARG A 439 -32.38 13.35 32.20
N THR A 440 -32.79 12.12 32.49
CA THR A 440 -32.18 11.30 33.55
C THR A 440 -31.09 10.42 32.97
N ILE A 441 -29.89 10.49 33.56
CA ILE A 441 -28.76 9.62 33.23
C ILE A 441 -28.79 8.40 34.16
N VAL A 442 -29.02 7.23 33.59
CA VAL A 442 -28.95 5.94 34.29
C VAL A 442 -27.54 5.37 34.14
N ASP A 443 -26.72 5.49 35.18
CA ASP A 443 -25.29 5.15 35.17
C ASP A 443 -24.96 3.66 35.37
N SER A 444 -25.94 2.79 35.13
CA SER A 444 -25.80 1.32 35.13
C SER A 444 -25.80 0.71 33.73
N THR A 445 -26.00 1.52 32.68
CA THR A 445 -26.03 1.04 31.29
C THR A 445 -24.62 0.75 30.79
N ALA A 446 -24.27 -0.53 30.61
CA ALA A 446 -22.98 -0.93 30.06
C ALA A 446 -22.83 -0.50 28.57
N GLN A 447 -21.60 -0.23 28.15
CA GLN A 447 -21.29 0.02 26.76
C GLN A 447 -21.49 -1.25 25.94
N THR A 448 -22.43 -1.23 25.01
CA THR A 448 -22.54 -2.22 23.93
C THR A 448 -21.87 -1.62 22.70
N GLY A 449 -20.91 -2.32 22.09
CA GLY A 449 -20.16 -1.79 20.96
C GLY A 449 -21.09 -1.42 19.79
N GLY A 450 -21.27 -0.11 19.54
CA GLY A 450 -22.04 0.42 18.41
C GLY A 450 -22.41 1.90 18.61
N ALA A 451 -22.08 2.77 17.65
CA ALA A 451 -22.21 4.23 17.76
C ALA A 451 -23.64 4.79 17.57
N ALA A 452 -24.65 3.94 17.36
CA ALA A 452 -26.02 4.36 17.06
C ALA A 452 -26.92 4.18 18.28
N ALA A 453 -26.88 5.14 19.21
CA ALA A 453 -27.80 5.22 20.33
C ALA A 453 -28.30 6.65 20.55
N ALA A 454 -29.48 6.80 21.15
CA ALA A 454 -30.02 8.11 21.50
C ALA A 454 -29.05 8.84 22.46
N PRO A 455 -28.97 10.19 22.43
CA PRO A 455 -28.06 10.94 23.30
C PRO A 455 -28.15 10.54 24.77
N THR A 456 -29.36 10.32 25.29
CA THR A 456 -29.57 9.86 26.68
C THR A 456 -28.89 8.53 26.99
N THR A 457 -28.87 7.59 26.04
CA THR A 457 -28.20 6.29 26.20
C THR A 457 -26.69 6.45 26.16
N LEU A 458 -26.16 7.30 25.29
CA LEU A 458 -24.72 7.60 25.24
C LEU A 458 -24.25 8.27 26.53
N TRP A 459 -25.02 9.21 27.07
CA TRP A 459 -24.73 9.85 28.36
C TRP A 459 -24.83 8.86 29.54
N SER A 460 -25.79 7.93 29.50
CA SER A 460 -25.89 6.80 30.45
C SER A 460 -24.68 5.88 30.43
N GLN A 461 -24.22 5.50 29.23
CA GLN A 461 -23.02 4.69 29.04
C GLN A 461 -21.77 5.42 29.50
N LEU A 462 -21.64 6.71 29.18
CA LEU A 462 -20.55 7.56 29.66
C LEU A 462 -20.56 7.66 31.19
N GLY A 463 -21.74 7.84 31.81
CA GLY A 463 -21.90 7.81 33.26
C GLY A 463 -21.42 6.49 33.87
N ASN A 464 -21.80 5.35 33.27
CA ASN A 464 -21.34 4.03 33.68
C ASN A 464 -19.81 3.88 33.57
N MET A 465 -19.20 4.37 32.49
CA MET A 465 -17.74 4.35 32.29
C MET A 465 -17.00 5.21 33.33
N ILE A 466 -17.47 6.44 33.57
CA ILE A 466 -16.87 7.35 34.57
C ILE A 466 -16.95 6.72 35.96
N LYS A 467 -18.07 6.09 36.29
CA LYS A 467 -18.24 5.36 37.56
C LYS A 467 -17.25 4.19 37.69
N GLY A 468 -17.04 3.44 36.61
CA GLY A 468 -16.03 2.38 36.54
C GLY A 468 -14.60 2.90 36.74
N ILE A 469 -14.25 4.02 36.11
CA ILE A 469 -12.92 4.66 36.22
C ILE A 469 -12.69 5.24 37.62
N THR A 470 -13.70 5.89 38.20
CA THR A 470 -13.55 6.62 39.47
C THR A 470 -13.79 5.75 40.71
N GLY A 471 -14.45 4.60 40.58
CA GLY A 471 -14.84 3.73 41.69
C GLY A 471 -15.89 4.35 42.63
N LYS A 472 -16.57 5.43 42.21
CA LYS A 472 -17.58 6.13 43.03
C LYS A 472 -18.97 5.50 42.86
N VAL A 473 -19.88 5.79 43.80
CA VAL A 473 -21.27 5.31 43.75
C VAL A 473 -22.05 5.97 42.59
N ASN A 474 -21.84 7.27 42.40
CA ASN A 474 -22.46 8.08 41.36
C ASN A 474 -21.39 8.63 40.41
N TRP A 475 -21.71 8.68 39.12
CA TRP A 475 -20.80 9.18 38.07
C TRP A 475 -20.42 10.67 38.20
N TYR A 476 -21.26 11.48 38.84
CA TYR A 476 -21.04 12.92 39.04
C TYR A 476 -20.30 13.26 40.35
N THR A 477 -19.95 12.25 41.15
CA THR A 477 -19.14 12.47 42.36
C THR A 477 -17.67 12.65 41.96
N LEU A 478 -17.08 13.80 42.31
CA LEU A 478 -15.68 14.09 41.99
C LEU A 478 -14.72 13.02 42.59
N PRO A 479 -13.74 12.53 41.80
CA PRO A 479 -12.67 11.69 42.33
C PRO A 479 -11.75 12.51 43.26
N VAL A 480 -11.12 11.83 44.22
CA VAL A 480 -10.27 12.49 45.24
C VAL A 480 -8.95 13.00 44.64
N VAL A 481 -8.52 12.46 43.49
CA VAL A 481 -7.31 12.83 42.74
C VAL A 481 -7.57 12.77 41.23
N SER A 482 -6.79 13.51 40.42
CA SER A 482 -6.94 13.58 38.96
C SER A 482 -6.30 12.39 38.23
N LEU A 483 -6.79 12.04 37.03
CA LEU A 483 -6.19 10.98 36.20
C LEU A 483 -4.77 11.34 35.72
N GLU A 484 -4.49 12.64 35.57
CA GLU A 484 -3.17 13.18 35.22
C GLU A 484 -2.12 12.92 36.31
N THR A 485 -2.54 12.87 37.58
CA THR A 485 -1.67 12.47 38.69
C THR A 485 -1.35 10.96 38.74
N LEU A 486 -1.96 10.13 37.86
CA LEU A 486 -1.70 8.69 37.79
C LEU A 486 -0.55 8.32 36.80
N ASN A 487 -0.08 9.27 35.98
CA ASN A 487 0.94 9.04 34.93
C ASN A 487 2.40 8.96 35.47
N VAL A 488 2.60 8.40 36.67
CA VAL A 488 3.86 8.39 37.44
C VAL A 488 4.79 7.21 37.05
N THR A 489 4.51 6.48 35.98
CA THR A 489 5.32 5.32 35.56
C THR A 489 6.31 5.60 34.42
N THR A 490 6.32 6.80 33.83
CA THR A 490 7.33 7.19 32.84
C THR A 490 8.42 8.06 33.48
N PRO A 491 9.72 7.67 33.39
CA PRO A 491 10.83 8.48 33.90
C PRO A 491 10.85 9.87 33.26
N LYS A 492 10.82 10.92 34.09
CA LYS A 492 10.88 12.31 33.64
C LYS A 492 12.33 12.77 33.45
N VAL A 493 12.59 13.55 32.40
CA VAL A 493 13.89 14.17 32.09
C VAL A 493 13.88 15.63 32.54
N SER A 494 14.98 16.11 33.15
CA SER A 494 15.18 17.53 33.50
C SER A 494 15.20 18.43 32.28
N THR A 495 14.56 19.60 32.36
CA THR A 495 14.45 20.55 31.23
C THR A 495 15.35 21.79 31.37
N SER A 496 15.78 22.14 32.59
CA SER A 496 16.70 23.26 32.87
C SER A 496 17.32 23.09 34.26
N ASP A 497 18.28 23.94 34.62
CA ASP A 497 18.70 24.09 36.02
C ASP A 497 17.52 24.55 36.87
N MET A 498 17.46 24.09 38.12
CA MET A 498 16.34 24.40 39.02
C MET A 498 16.80 24.46 40.49
N THR A 499 16.20 25.38 41.25
CA THR A 499 16.41 25.45 42.71
C THR A 499 15.09 25.29 43.44
N TYR A 500 15.03 24.34 44.37
CA TYR A 500 13.93 24.17 45.31
C TYR A 500 14.34 24.63 46.70
N TYR A 501 13.47 25.38 47.37
CA TYR A 501 13.68 25.87 48.72
C TYR A 501 12.90 25.02 49.74
N VAL A 502 13.55 24.70 50.85
CA VAL A 502 12.95 23.95 51.97
C VAL A 502 13.08 24.75 53.26
N ARG A 503 11.99 24.92 54.00
CA ARG A 503 11.91 25.73 55.24
C ARG A 503 10.99 25.07 56.27
N THR A 504 11.28 25.25 57.55
CA THR A 504 10.44 24.74 58.65
C THR A 504 9.08 25.43 58.77
N ASP A 505 8.94 26.63 58.19
CA ASP A 505 7.69 27.40 58.09
C ASP A 505 6.99 27.25 56.72
N GLY A 506 7.46 26.33 55.86
CA GLY A 506 6.93 26.08 54.52
C GLY A 506 5.68 25.17 54.52
N SER A 507 5.26 24.75 53.32
CA SER A 507 4.17 23.76 53.13
C SER A 507 4.49 22.82 51.98
N ASN A 508 4.18 21.53 52.12
CA ASN A 508 4.37 20.54 51.05
C ASN A 508 3.37 20.69 49.89
N SER A 509 2.38 21.57 50.05
CA SER A 509 1.47 21.98 48.98
C SER A 509 2.01 23.17 48.15
N ASN A 510 3.13 23.79 48.56
CA ASN A 510 3.76 24.89 47.82
C ASN A 510 4.48 24.36 46.57
N THR A 511 4.99 25.26 45.72
CA THR A 511 5.72 24.91 44.50
C THR A 511 7.21 24.64 44.74
N GLY A 512 7.76 25.10 45.87
CA GLY A 512 9.18 25.00 46.20
C GLY A 512 10.07 26.04 45.51
N LEU A 513 9.52 26.89 44.64
CA LEU A 513 10.31 27.79 43.78
C LEU A 513 10.65 29.15 44.42
N GLY A 514 10.08 29.46 45.59
CA GLY A 514 10.33 30.71 46.30
C GLY A 514 10.90 30.49 47.70
N ASN A 515 11.91 31.26 48.10
CA ASN A 515 12.48 31.22 49.45
C ASN A 515 11.66 32.03 50.47
N THR A 516 10.39 31.65 50.65
CA THR A 516 9.43 32.28 51.57
C THR A 516 8.51 31.21 52.16
N ALA A 517 7.86 31.45 53.30
CA ALA A 517 6.92 30.51 53.90
C ALA A 517 5.81 30.04 52.93
N GLY A 518 5.27 30.95 52.10
CA GLY A 518 4.27 30.61 51.07
C GLY A 518 4.83 29.98 49.79
N GLY A 519 6.16 29.85 49.66
CA GLY A 519 6.83 29.39 48.43
C GLY A 519 7.66 28.12 48.60
N ALA A 520 8.22 27.88 49.78
CA ALA A 520 9.13 26.76 50.06
C ALA A 520 8.38 25.49 50.48
N PHE A 521 8.97 24.32 50.24
CA PHE A 521 8.48 23.06 50.79
C PHE A 521 8.73 22.98 52.30
N LEU A 522 7.88 22.23 53.00
CA LEU A 522 8.05 21.96 54.43
C LEU A 522 9.13 20.89 54.66
N THR A 523 9.22 19.89 53.77
CA THR A 523 10.12 18.75 53.93
C THR A 523 11.10 18.57 52.78
N ILE A 524 12.30 18.06 53.10
CA ILE A 524 13.34 17.69 52.15
C ILE A 524 12.87 16.52 51.30
N ALA A 525 12.16 15.54 51.88
CA ALA A 525 11.60 14.41 51.11
C ALA A 525 10.65 14.90 50.00
N LYS A 526 9.86 15.95 50.27
CA LYS A 526 9.01 16.54 49.24
C LYS A 526 9.87 17.18 48.13
N ALA A 527 10.89 17.95 48.47
CA ALA A 527 11.80 18.53 47.48
C ALA A 527 12.50 17.46 46.63
N VAL A 528 12.96 16.36 47.23
CA VAL A 528 13.56 15.24 46.51
C VAL A 528 12.56 14.56 45.58
N SER A 529 11.28 14.43 45.96
CA SER A 529 10.25 13.86 45.09
C SER A 529 9.94 14.71 43.83
N MET A 530 10.36 15.98 43.82
CA MET A 530 10.19 16.87 42.66
C MET A 530 11.35 16.76 41.66
N ILE A 531 12.37 15.98 41.97
CA ILE A 531 13.54 15.77 41.11
C ILE A 531 13.18 14.74 40.03
N PRO A 532 13.37 15.05 38.74
CA PRO A 532 13.21 14.09 37.65
C PRO A 532 14.19 12.90 37.77
N GLN A 533 13.78 11.71 37.32
CA GLN A 533 14.62 10.50 37.37
C GLN A 533 15.83 10.55 36.42
N ILE A 534 15.73 11.33 35.33
CA ILE A 534 16.83 11.57 34.39
C ILE A 534 17.27 13.05 34.52
N LEU A 535 18.41 13.29 35.14
CA LEU A 535 19.00 14.60 35.38
C LEU A 535 20.14 14.87 34.38
N ASN A 536 19.95 15.87 33.51
CA ASN A 536 20.95 16.43 32.60
C ASN A 536 21.33 17.87 32.94
N HIS A 537 20.73 18.43 33.99
CA HIS A 537 20.94 19.79 34.48
C HIS A 537 21.26 19.76 35.99
N THR A 538 21.63 20.92 36.54
CA THR A 538 21.90 21.07 37.98
C THR A 538 20.62 21.37 38.73
N TYR A 539 20.25 20.47 39.65
CA TYR A 539 19.17 20.70 40.60
C TYR A 539 19.75 21.00 41.98
N THR A 540 19.33 22.12 42.57
CA THR A 540 19.74 22.54 43.90
C THR A 540 18.56 22.47 44.86
N ILE A 541 18.71 21.78 46.00
CA ILE A 541 17.81 21.90 47.14
C ILE A 541 18.50 22.79 48.17
N SER A 542 18.01 24.02 48.32
CA SER A 542 18.49 25.00 49.27
C SER A 542 17.64 24.95 50.55
N ILE A 543 18.25 24.58 51.67
CA ILE A 543 17.55 24.34 52.92
C ILE A 543 17.85 25.47 53.91
N ALA A 544 16.81 26.03 54.52
CA ALA A 544 16.95 27.01 55.59
C ALA A 544 17.37 26.35 56.92
N ALA A 545 17.88 27.16 57.85
CA ALA A 545 18.26 26.66 59.17
C ALA A 545 17.05 26.02 59.89
N GLY A 546 17.24 24.84 60.48
CA GLY A 546 16.18 24.15 61.19
C GLY A 546 16.47 22.67 61.45
N THR A 547 15.49 22.02 62.08
CA THR A 547 15.45 20.57 62.31
C THR A 547 14.35 19.97 61.45
N TYR A 548 14.72 19.00 60.61
CA TYR A 548 13.84 18.29 59.69
C TYR A 548 13.84 16.81 60.09
N ALA A 549 12.94 16.42 60.99
CA ALA A 549 12.90 15.09 61.59
C ALA A 549 12.41 13.99 60.62
N GLU A 550 13.11 13.81 59.51
CA GLU A 550 12.81 12.88 58.44
C GLU A 550 14.05 12.11 58.00
N THR A 551 13.83 10.95 57.36
CA THR A 551 14.86 10.25 56.59
C THR A 551 14.88 10.79 55.17
N VAL A 552 16.01 11.35 54.74
CA VAL A 552 16.18 11.85 53.38
C VAL A 552 16.56 10.68 52.48
N ASN A 553 15.61 10.21 51.68
CA ASN A 553 15.81 9.11 50.73
C ASN A 553 16.04 9.65 49.32
N ILE A 554 17.19 9.35 48.71
CA ILE A 554 17.55 9.77 47.35
C ILE A 554 17.85 8.51 46.55
N THR A 555 17.03 8.21 45.53
CA THR A 555 17.12 6.93 44.82
C THR A 555 16.97 7.07 43.30
N GLY A 556 17.70 6.22 42.57
CA GLY A 556 17.42 5.93 41.15
C GLY A 556 17.57 7.10 40.18
N LEU A 557 18.45 8.04 40.46
CA LEU A 557 18.74 9.17 39.56
C LEU A 557 19.77 8.75 38.51
N SER A 558 19.56 9.11 37.25
CA SER A 558 20.47 8.82 36.12
C SER A 558 20.68 10.06 35.25
N GLY A 559 21.67 10.07 34.36
CA GLY A 559 21.93 11.18 33.44
C GLY A 559 23.31 11.81 33.59
N SER A 560 23.46 13.04 33.11
CA SER A 560 24.74 13.78 33.04
C SER A 560 24.85 15.00 33.96
N GLY A 561 23.77 15.37 34.64
CA GLY A 561 23.68 16.53 35.51
C GLY A 561 24.11 16.27 36.96
N ASN A 562 23.67 17.15 37.87
CA ASN A 562 24.10 17.19 39.26
C ASN A 562 22.93 17.44 40.20
N LEU A 563 22.95 16.80 41.38
CA LEU A 563 22.07 17.13 42.49
C LEU A 563 22.90 17.71 43.63
N VAL A 564 22.59 18.94 44.04
CA VAL A 564 23.22 19.62 45.18
C VAL A 564 22.16 19.84 46.26
N ILE A 565 22.34 19.26 47.44
CA ILE A 565 21.52 19.54 48.62
C ILE A 565 22.38 20.29 49.61
N THR A 566 22.02 21.52 49.89
CA THR A 566 22.87 22.44 50.64
C THR A 566 22.08 23.25 51.65
N ALA A 567 22.69 23.46 52.81
CA ALA A 567 22.18 24.36 53.84
C ALA A 567 23.24 25.42 54.20
N ALA A 568 22.79 26.65 54.47
CA ALA A 568 23.68 27.75 54.86
C ALA A 568 24.33 27.55 56.24
N THR A 569 23.67 26.78 57.10
CA THR A 569 24.15 26.34 58.42
C THR A 569 23.87 24.84 58.56
N VAL A 570 24.58 24.15 59.45
CA VAL A 570 24.34 22.72 59.69
C VAL A 570 22.89 22.50 60.16
N ILE A 571 22.11 21.72 59.39
CA ILE A 571 20.73 21.34 59.72
C ILE A 571 20.67 19.93 60.32
N ASN A 572 19.63 19.62 61.08
CA ASN A 572 19.44 18.27 61.63
C ASN A 572 18.42 17.46 60.82
N VAL A 573 18.78 16.23 60.45
CA VAL A 573 17.89 15.20 59.87
C VAL A 573 17.98 13.92 60.70
N ASN A 574 17.04 12.98 60.54
CA ASN A 574 17.16 11.68 61.20
C ASN A 574 18.37 10.94 60.62
N ASN A 575 18.35 10.67 59.32
CA ASN A 575 19.46 10.09 58.57
C ASN A 575 19.28 10.35 57.08
N VAL A 576 20.34 10.10 56.30
CA VAL A 576 20.31 10.22 54.84
C VAL A 576 20.61 8.85 54.23
N LYS A 577 19.73 8.41 53.33
CA LYS A 577 19.88 7.17 52.56
C LYS A 577 19.93 7.50 51.08
N THR A 578 21.01 7.11 50.42
CA THR A 578 21.22 7.33 48.99
C THR A 578 21.51 5.98 48.32
N THR A 579 20.70 5.61 47.33
CA THR A 579 20.80 4.28 46.69
C THR A 579 20.70 4.41 45.16
N SER A 580 21.63 3.79 44.43
CA SER A 580 21.61 3.72 42.96
C SER A 580 21.54 5.09 42.27
N VAL A 581 22.31 6.06 42.78
CA VAL A 581 22.42 7.40 42.17
C VAL A 581 23.56 7.40 41.15
N GLY A 582 23.21 7.46 39.86
CA GLY A 582 24.11 7.47 38.72
C GLY A 582 24.68 8.84 38.34
N VAL A 583 24.17 9.93 38.93
CA VAL A 583 24.67 11.30 38.75
C VAL A 583 25.55 11.73 39.93
N ARG A 584 26.24 12.87 39.82
CA ARG A 584 26.98 13.44 40.94
C ARG A 584 26.01 14.05 41.97
N LEU A 585 26.06 13.54 43.20
CA LEU A 585 25.33 14.04 44.35
C LEU A 585 26.27 14.78 45.30
N GLN A 586 25.89 15.98 45.73
CA GLN A 586 26.60 16.74 46.74
C GLN A 586 25.66 17.06 47.91
N LEU A 587 26.09 16.75 49.13
CA LEU A 587 25.40 17.03 50.38
C LEU A 587 26.27 17.96 51.22
N ASN A 588 25.76 19.13 51.56
CA ASN A 588 26.51 20.16 52.30
C ASN A 588 25.79 20.53 53.60
N SER A 589 26.53 20.56 54.71
CA SER A 589 26.04 21.07 56.01
C SER A 589 24.82 20.33 56.55
N ILE A 590 24.84 19.00 56.54
CA ILE A 590 23.75 18.15 57.09
C ILE A 590 24.28 17.37 58.29
N ASN A 591 23.58 17.41 59.41
CA ASN A 591 23.81 16.53 60.56
C ASN A 591 22.76 15.42 60.60
N ALA A 592 23.20 14.17 60.45
CA ALA A 592 22.38 12.98 60.66
C ALA A 592 22.36 12.64 62.16
N ALA A 593 21.30 13.04 62.85
CA ALA A 593 21.14 12.96 64.30
C ALA A 593 20.63 11.59 64.81
N THR A 594 20.62 10.56 63.96
CA THR A 594 20.19 9.19 64.31
C THR A 594 20.97 8.60 65.49
N THR A 595 20.27 7.81 66.29
CA THR A 595 20.81 7.00 67.39
C THR A 595 20.72 5.49 67.14
N THR A 596 20.12 5.05 66.02
CA THR A 596 19.81 3.64 65.74
C THR A 596 20.24 3.13 64.37
N LEU A 597 20.54 4.03 63.42
CA LEU A 597 20.85 3.72 62.02
C LEU A 597 22.22 4.30 61.62
N ASP A 598 22.69 3.96 60.42
CA ASP A 598 23.78 4.70 59.78
C ASP A 598 23.36 6.16 59.52
N GLY A 599 24.27 7.10 59.78
CA GLY A 599 24.02 8.53 59.56
C GLY A 599 23.84 8.85 58.08
N PHE A 600 24.86 8.53 57.30
CA PHE A 600 24.83 8.58 55.83
C PHE A 600 25.04 7.19 55.26
N TYR A 601 23.98 6.61 54.70
CA TYR A 601 24.03 5.31 54.03
C TYR A 601 24.08 5.53 52.52
N ILE A 602 25.20 5.16 51.88
CA ILE A 602 25.46 5.42 50.47
C ILE A 602 25.72 4.08 49.75
N GLU A 603 24.82 3.70 48.86
CA GLU A 603 24.80 2.37 48.25
C GLU A 603 24.69 2.46 46.71
N TYR A 604 25.56 1.74 46.00
CA TYR A 604 25.60 1.69 44.52
C TYR A 604 25.56 3.05 43.80
N CYS A 605 26.18 4.07 44.37
CA CYS A 605 26.20 5.43 43.83
C CYS A 605 27.51 5.71 43.06
N GLN A 606 27.41 6.39 41.92
CA GLN A 606 28.56 6.67 41.05
C GLN A 606 29.50 7.75 41.61
N TRP A 607 28.96 8.78 42.25
CA TRP A 607 29.76 9.85 42.84
C TRP A 607 28.97 10.65 43.88
N VAL A 608 29.36 10.55 45.16
CA VAL A 608 28.74 11.30 46.26
C VAL A 608 29.78 12.14 47.00
N TYR A 609 29.49 13.41 47.22
CA TYR A 609 30.34 14.31 48.00
C TYR A 609 29.62 14.80 49.25
N LEU A 610 30.15 14.44 50.42
CA LEU A 610 29.73 14.95 51.71
C LEU A 610 30.68 16.06 52.15
N GLN A 611 30.19 17.30 52.22
CA GLN A 611 30.97 18.46 52.64
C GLN A 611 30.38 19.04 53.92
N SER A 612 31.19 19.13 54.98
CA SER A 612 30.79 19.66 56.29
C SER A 612 29.57 18.95 56.88
N CYS A 613 29.35 17.69 56.50
CA CYS A 613 28.29 16.85 57.06
C CYS A 613 28.72 16.23 58.40
N GLN A 614 27.75 15.97 59.27
CA GLN A 614 27.99 15.50 60.63
C GLN A 614 27.10 14.30 60.97
N SER A 615 27.57 13.45 61.87
CA SER A 615 26.71 12.49 62.55
C SER A 615 27.24 12.25 63.95
N THR A 616 26.58 12.88 64.92
CA THR A 616 27.06 12.97 66.31
C THR A 616 26.17 12.26 67.34
N GLY A 617 24.97 11.82 66.93
CA GLY A 617 24.06 11.04 67.78
C GLY A 617 24.69 9.69 68.18
N ILE A 618 24.53 9.29 69.45
CA ILE A 618 25.14 8.06 69.98
C ILE A 618 24.45 6.84 69.35
N THR A 619 25.21 5.97 68.69
CA THR A 619 24.70 4.74 68.03
C THR A 619 25.65 3.58 68.28
N ALA A 620 25.14 2.48 68.86
CA ALA A 620 25.96 1.30 69.18
C ALA A 620 26.30 0.41 67.96
N THR A 621 25.54 0.51 66.87
CA THR A 621 25.60 -0.42 65.73
C THR A 621 25.81 0.25 64.36
N GLY A 622 25.40 1.51 64.20
CA GLY A 622 25.48 2.26 62.94
C GLY A 622 26.78 3.05 62.78
N SER A 623 27.13 3.32 61.54
CA SER A 623 28.28 4.12 61.11
C SER A 623 27.90 5.58 60.89
N GLY A 624 28.85 6.50 61.04
CA GLY A 624 28.63 7.91 60.70
C GLY A 624 28.42 8.08 59.20
N VAL A 625 29.33 7.50 58.42
CA VAL A 625 29.19 7.31 56.96
C VAL A 625 29.43 5.85 56.65
N LEU A 626 28.53 5.23 55.89
CA LEU A 626 28.70 3.90 55.31
C LEU A 626 28.64 4.01 53.79
N CYS A 627 29.75 3.69 53.14
CA CYS A 627 29.86 3.57 51.68
C CYS A 627 29.83 2.10 51.28
N TYR A 628 28.82 1.68 50.52
CA TYR A 628 28.68 0.33 49.98
C TYR A 628 28.68 0.38 48.44
N GLY A 629 29.68 -0.23 47.81
CA GLY A 629 29.78 -0.29 46.33
C GLY A 629 29.68 1.06 45.62
N SER A 630 30.13 2.14 46.26
CA SER A 630 29.96 3.52 45.79
C SER A 630 31.30 4.26 45.73
N LYS A 631 31.34 5.40 45.00
CA LYS A 631 32.47 6.35 45.08
C LYS A 631 32.07 7.55 45.92
N VAL A 632 32.76 7.76 47.05
CA VAL A 632 32.38 8.77 48.04
C VAL A 632 33.56 9.65 48.41
N ILE A 633 33.31 10.96 48.52
CA ILE A 633 34.24 11.90 49.12
C ILE A 633 33.60 12.45 50.40
N VAL A 634 34.36 12.47 51.49
CA VAL A 634 33.91 13.01 52.78
C VAL A 634 34.90 14.06 53.24
N SER A 635 34.42 15.28 53.50
CA SER A 635 35.29 16.37 53.91
C SER A 635 34.73 17.31 54.95
N GLY A 636 35.57 17.81 55.85
CA GLY A 636 35.21 18.86 56.80
C GLY A 636 34.12 18.46 57.80
N GLY A 637 33.85 17.16 57.93
CA GLY A 637 32.73 16.61 58.70
C GLY A 637 33.10 16.17 60.11
N THR A 638 32.09 15.97 60.97
CA THR A 638 32.28 15.44 62.33
C THR A 638 31.43 14.18 62.54
N PHE A 639 32.09 13.03 62.70
CA PHE A 639 31.46 11.72 62.87
C PHE A 639 31.89 11.10 64.21
N ALA A 640 31.00 11.17 65.19
CA ALA A 640 31.30 10.87 66.59
C ALA A 640 30.26 9.92 67.19
N ASN A 641 30.67 9.13 68.18
CA ASN A 641 29.83 8.20 68.93
C ASN A 641 29.15 7.11 68.08
N LYS A 642 29.85 6.59 67.07
CA LYS A 642 29.37 5.57 66.13
C LYS A 642 30.11 4.24 66.25
N ALA A 643 29.54 3.17 65.72
CA ALA A 643 30.27 1.90 65.59
C ALA A 643 31.50 2.06 64.67
N ASN A 644 31.31 2.76 63.55
CA ASN A 644 32.40 3.21 62.69
C ASN A 644 32.21 4.71 62.39
N GLY A 645 33.24 5.55 62.56
CA GLY A 645 33.16 6.96 62.17
C GLY A 645 32.89 7.09 60.67
N ILE A 646 33.78 6.51 59.86
CA ILE A 646 33.61 6.37 58.40
C ILE A 646 33.95 4.92 58.02
N ALA A 647 33.07 4.30 57.25
CA ALA A 647 33.24 2.93 56.76
C ALA A 647 33.05 2.82 55.24
N SER A 648 33.80 1.91 54.62
CA SER A 648 33.63 1.50 53.23
C SER A 648 33.54 -0.03 53.14
N SER A 649 32.67 -0.53 52.26
CA SER A 649 32.28 -1.93 52.09
C SER A 649 31.88 -2.22 50.63
N GLY A 650 31.69 -3.48 50.25
CA GLY A 650 31.13 -3.89 48.97
C GLY A 650 31.90 -3.37 47.75
N VAL A 651 33.23 -3.38 47.77
CA VAL A 651 34.08 -2.82 46.69
C VAL A 651 33.91 -1.30 46.50
N GLY A 652 33.54 -0.59 47.56
CA GLY A 652 33.47 0.88 47.59
C GLY A 652 34.84 1.57 47.50
N SER A 653 34.84 2.82 47.04
CA SER A 653 36.01 3.68 47.01
C SER A 653 35.69 5.00 47.70
N LEU A 654 36.36 5.29 48.82
CA LEU A 654 36.09 6.45 49.63
C LEU A 654 37.35 7.30 49.80
N TYR A 655 37.22 8.62 49.71
CA TYR A 655 38.27 9.57 50.04
C TYR A 655 37.83 10.45 51.21
N SER A 656 38.55 10.41 52.33
CA SER A 656 38.23 11.13 53.56
C SER A 656 39.30 12.16 53.87
N TYR A 657 38.93 13.44 54.03
CA TYR A 657 39.87 14.47 54.45
C TYR A 657 39.31 15.56 55.35
N SER A 658 40.12 16.07 56.27
CA SER A 658 39.73 17.11 57.24
C SER A 658 38.49 16.76 58.06
N ASN A 659 38.36 15.49 58.43
CA ASN A 659 37.23 15.00 59.22
C ASN A 659 37.64 14.84 60.70
N SER A 660 36.68 14.96 61.61
CA SER A 660 36.90 14.83 63.05
C SER A 660 35.80 13.96 63.70
N GLY A 661 35.94 13.71 65.00
CA GLY A 661 34.92 13.04 65.81
C GLY A 661 35.51 11.91 66.65
N THR A 662 35.07 11.83 67.90
CA THR A 662 35.59 10.92 68.93
C THR A 662 34.48 10.01 69.46
N GLY A 663 34.83 9.04 70.32
CA GLY A 663 33.83 8.13 70.92
C GLY A 663 33.35 7.02 69.99
N ASN A 664 34.01 6.80 68.85
CA ASN A 664 33.68 5.71 67.94
C ASN A 664 34.30 4.38 68.39
N THR A 665 33.72 3.23 68.04
CA THR A 665 34.38 1.93 68.23
C THR A 665 35.55 1.80 67.25
N ARG A 666 35.31 2.14 65.98
CA ARG A 666 36.34 2.26 64.94
C ARG A 666 36.32 3.67 64.34
N GLY A 667 37.47 4.30 64.19
CA GLY A 667 37.56 5.60 63.49
C GLY A 667 37.25 5.44 62.01
N LEU A 668 38.03 4.58 61.36
CA LEU A 668 37.91 4.20 59.96
C LEU A 668 37.80 2.67 59.82
N PHE A 669 36.95 2.21 58.91
CA PHE A 669 36.79 0.78 58.65
C PHE A 669 36.62 0.45 57.16
N ALA A 670 37.58 -0.27 56.57
CA ALA A 670 37.48 -0.78 55.20
C ALA A 670 37.27 -2.30 55.19
N ILE A 671 36.22 -2.78 54.52
CA ILE A 671 35.89 -4.21 54.41
C ILE A 671 35.51 -4.58 52.96
N GLU A 672 35.50 -5.87 52.63
CA GLU A 672 34.97 -6.40 51.36
C GLU A 672 35.63 -5.77 50.13
N SER A 673 36.97 -5.80 50.08
CA SER A 673 37.78 -5.24 49.00
C SER A 673 37.55 -3.75 48.70
N SER A 674 36.97 -3.01 49.65
CA SER A 674 36.83 -1.55 49.53
C SER A 674 38.15 -0.83 49.82
N VAL A 675 38.25 0.42 49.37
CA VAL A 675 39.42 1.27 49.58
C VAL A 675 39.01 2.59 50.22
N ILE A 676 39.73 3.00 51.27
CA ILE A 676 39.62 4.33 51.88
C ILE A 676 40.95 5.06 51.72
N GLY A 677 41.00 6.12 50.93
CA GLY A 677 42.10 7.08 50.94
C GLY A 677 41.87 8.12 52.04
N ILE A 678 42.92 8.48 52.78
CA ILE A 678 42.84 9.49 53.82
C ILE A 678 43.81 10.65 53.59
N GLN A 679 43.41 11.84 54.00
CA GLN A 679 44.27 13.03 54.08
C GLN A 679 43.90 13.87 55.29
N SER A 680 44.89 14.45 55.99
CA SER A 680 44.74 15.45 57.07
C SER A 680 43.47 15.34 57.95
N GLY A 681 43.55 14.75 59.15
CA GLY A 681 42.43 14.73 60.11
C GLY A 681 41.34 13.68 59.80
N GLN A 682 41.09 12.77 60.75
CA GLN A 682 40.14 11.67 60.61
C GLN A 682 39.34 11.44 61.91
N PRO A 683 38.14 10.83 61.85
CA PRO A 683 37.45 10.37 63.05
C PRO A 683 38.30 9.36 63.82
N SER A 684 38.35 9.49 65.14
CA SER A 684 39.06 8.58 66.03
C SER A 684 38.09 7.61 66.69
N GLY A 685 38.60 6.44 67.07
CA GLY A 685 37.85 5.45 67.82
C GLY A 685 38.74 4.63 68.75
N VAL A 686 38.16 3.65 69.44
CA VAL A 686 38.95 2.67 70.22
C VAL A 686 40.00 2.01 69.33
N THR A 687 39.61 1.67 68.09
CA THR A 687 40.54 1.34 67.01
C THR A 687 40.49 2.42 65.93
N ASN A 688 41.56 3.20 65.75
CA ASN A 688 41.54 4.32 64.79
C ASN A 688 41.36 3.88 63.33
N MET A 689 41.99 2.79 62.93
CA MET A 689 41.92 2.25 61.57
C MET A 689 41.78 0.73 61.65
N ALA A 690 40.79 0.17 60.97
CA ALA A 690 40.56 -1.27 60.90
C ALA A 690 40.28 -1.71 59.46
N THR A 691 40.80 -2.88 59.10
CA THR A 691 40.57 -3.51 57.79
C THR A 691 40.11 -4.95 57.98
N SER A 692 39.29 -5.47 57.07
CA SER A 692 38.88 -6.88 57.03
C SER A 692 38.54 -7.31 55.60
N SER A 693 38.51 -8.60 55.29
CA SER A 693 38.01 -9.15 54.02
C SER A 693 38.53 -8.42 52.77
N GLY A 694 39.84 -8.14 52.73
CA GLY A 694 40.52 -7.49 51.60
C GLY A 694 40.41 -5.96 51.54
N GLY A 695 39.79 -5.30 52.52
CA GLY A 695 39.71 -3.83 52.57
C GLY A 695 41.07 -3.15 52.77
N VAL A 696 41.24 -1.96 52.21
CA VAL A 696 42.49 -1.18 52.25
C VAL A 696 42.22 0.23 52.76
N ILE A 697 43.07 0.72 53.68
CA ILE A 697 43.09 2.14 54.05
C ILE A 697 44.46 2.71 53.67
N SER A 698 44.47 3.65 52.72
CA SER A 698 45.67 4.31 52.21
C SER A 698 45.96 5.60 52.97
N PRO A 699 47.13 5.74 53.62
CA PRO A 699 47.50 6.95 54.33
C PRO A 699 47.76 8.14 53.38
N ASP A 700 47.75 9.35 53.95
CA ASP A 700 48.05 10.64 53.27
C ASP A 700 49.50 10.69 52.77
N THR A 701 50.40 10.06 53.53
CA THR A 701 51.84 9.94 53.23
C THR A 701 52.32 8.53 53.54
N GLY A 702 53.04 7.90 52.61
CA GLY A 702 53.57 6.54 52.73
C GLY A 702 53.29 5.69 51.50
N VAL A 703 54.08 4.62 51.29
CA VAL A 703 53.90 3.70 50.16
C VAL A 703 52.90 2.62 50.56
N ILE A 704 51.80 2.44 49.82
CA ILE A 704 51.05 1.17 49.84
C ILE A 704 52.03 0.13 49.32
N ASN A 705 52.47 -0.80 50.16
CA ASN A 705 53.35 -1.83 49.65
C ASN A 705 52.55 -2.76 48.69
N PRO A 706 53.16 -3.21 47.59
CA PRO A 706 52.46 -3.95 46.53
C PRO A 706 52.16 -5.41 46.89
N TRP A 707 52.54 -5.88 48.10
CA TRP A 707 52.33 -7.27 48.54
C TRP A 707 51.10 -7.46 49.43
N GLY A 708 50.29 -6.42 49.63
CA GLY A 708 48.98 -6.55 50.26
C GLY A 708 49.03 -6.89 51.77
N ASP A 709 50.17 -6.74 52.42
CA ASP A 709 50.38 -6.98 53.86
C ASP A 709 50.44 -5.68 54.66
N ASN A 710 49.55 -4.72 54.36
CA ASN A 710 49.33 -3.56 55.24
C ASN A 710 48.90 -3.98 56.68
N THR A 711 48.66 -5.28 56.90
CA THR A 711 48.82 -5.99 58.18
C THR A 711 50.29 -6.24 58.51
N SER A 712 50.86 -5.44 59.43
CA SER A 712 51.87 -5.73 60.48
C SER A 712 52.71 -7.03 60.47
N ALA A 713 53.02 -7.60 59.30
CA ALA A 713 53.78 -8.81 59.08
C ALA A 713 55.21 -8.47 58.68
N ILE A 714 55.47 -7.31 58.07
CA ILE A 714 56.82 -6.79 57.91
C ILE A 714 56.87 -5.27 58.18
N SER A 715 57.90 -4.83 58.89
CA SER A 715 58.27 -3.43 59.05
C SER A 715 59.67 -3.24 58.47
N LYS A 716 59.80 -2.44 57.40
CA LYS A 716 61.08 -2.14 56.73
C LYS A 716 61.84 -0.96 57.34
N ALA A 717 61.48 -0.53 58.54
CA ALA A 717 62.19 0.53 59.25
C ALA A 717 63.64 0.12 59.59
N ALA A 718 64.49 1.11 59.90
CA ALA A 718 65.86 0.87 60.34
C ALA A 718 65.94 -0.06 61.56
N SER A 719 64.93 0.03 62.43
CA SER A 719 64.59 -1.03 63.40
C SER A 719 63.22 -1.60 63.03
N GLY A 720 63.22 -2.79 62.46
CA GLY A 720 62.08 -3.41 61.79
C GLY A 720 61.92 -4.89 62.13
N TYR A 721 60.95 -5.54 61.50
CA TYR A 721 60.68 -6.95 61.74
C TYR A 721 60.01 -7.63 60.54
N GLN A 722 60.03 -8.96 60.51
CA GLN A 722 59.29 -9.82 59.59
C GLN A 722 58.70 -11.03 60.36
N LYS A 723 57.39 -11.22 60.28
CA LYS A 723 56.65 -12.38 60.78
C LYS A 723 56.47 -13.38 59.64
N PHE A 724 56.68 -14.65 59.93
CA PHE A 724 56.51 -15.76 59.02
C PHE A 724 55.22 -16.52 59.34
N PRO A 725 54.58 -17.18 58.36
CA PRO A 725 53.37 -17.99 58.59
C PRO A 725 53.55 -19.12 59.61
N SER A 726 54.78 -19.56 59.87
CA SER A 726 55.11 -20.53 60.91
C SER A 726 54.96 -20.01 62.35
N GLY A 727 54.65 -18.72 62.54
CA GLY A 727 54.68 -18.03 63.82
C GLY A 727 56.06 -17.46 64.16
N LEU A 728 57.10 -17.84 63.43
CA LEU A 728 58.45 -17.29 63.58
C LEU A 728 58.47 -15.80 63.25
N ILE A 729 59.21 -15.01 64.02
CA ILE A 729 59.40 -13.57 63.84
C ILE A 729 60.91 -13.32 63.82
N ILE A 730 61.38 -12.59 62.82
CA ILE A 730 62.74 -12.04 62.75
C ILE A 730 62.62 -10.53 62.96
N GLN A 731 63.47 -9.95 63.80
CA GLN A 731 63.52 -8.50 64.04
C GLN A 731 64.94 -8.01 63.84
N TRP A 732 65.10 -6.75 63.47
CA TRP A 732 66.39 -6.10 63.33
C TRP A 732 66.34 -4.68 63.88
N GLY A 733 67.49 -4.13 64.20
CA GLY A 733 67.60 -2.73 64.56
C GLY A 733 69.02 -2.28 64.80
N ASN A 734 69.17 -0.97 64.93
CA ASN A 734 70.43 -0.35 65.31
C ASN A 734 70.35 0.15 66.74
N PHE A 735 71.50 0.14 67.42
CA PHE A 735 71.68 0.76 68.72
C PHE A 735 72.87 1.70 68.66
N THR A 736 72.76 2.81 69.36
CA THR A 736 73.77 3.87 69.39
C THR A 736 73.98 4.30 70.83
N GLY A 737 75.24 4.39 71.26
CA GLY A 737 75.63 4.88 72.58
C GLY A 737 75.34 3.91 73.73
N VAL A 738 75.20 2.60 73.47
CA VAL A 738 74.80 1.62 74.48
C VAL A 738 76.02 1.13 75.26
N ALA A 739 76.06 1.40 76.57
CA ALA A 739 77.08 0.88 77.48
C ALA A 739 76.93 -0.64 77.70
N THR A 740 77.97 -1.30 78.24
CA THR A 740 77.89 -2.74 78.56
C THR A 740 76.73 -3.02 79.54
N GLY A 741 75.90 -4.01 79.22
CA GLY A 741 74.66 -4.32 79.95
C GLY A 741 73.46 -3.44 79.57
N GLY A 742 73.60 -2.51 78.62
CA GLY A 742 72.52 -1.62 78.21
C GLY A 742 71.38 -2.35 77.48
N VAL A 743 70.15 -1.92 77.73
CA VAL A 743 68.93 -2.56 77.24
C VAL A 743 68.56 -2.01 75.86
N ILE A 744 68.25 -2.91 74.93
CA ILE A 744 67.68 -2.62 73.62
C ILE A 744 66.28 -3.22 73.55
N THR A 745 65.30 -2.38 73.22
CA THR A 745 63.91 -2.80 73.02
C THR A 745 63.69 -3.24 71.58
N PHE A 746 63.00 -4.36 71.39
CA PHE A 746 62.63 -4.85 70.06
C PHE A 746 61.52 -3.99 69.44
N PRO A 747 61.48 -3.85 68.09
CA PRO A 747 60.42 -3.13 67.39
C PRO A 747 59.01 -3.69 67.66
N LEU A 748 58.94 -4.98 67.99
CA LEU A 748 57.73 -5.69 68.34
C LEU A 748 58.02 -6.67 69.49
N ALA A 749 57.10 -6.83 70.43
CA ALA A 749 57.22 -7.89 71.43
C ALA A 749 57.04 -9.28 70.79
N PHE A 750 57.95 -10.22 71.05
CA PHE A 750 57.72 -11.63 70.71
C PHE A 750 56.55 -12.16 71.53
N PRO A 751 55.51 -12.75 70.89
CA PRO A 751 54.34 -13.26 71.60
C PRO A 751 54.65 -14.27 72.70
N THR A 752 55.66 -15.13 72.49
CA THR A 752 55.98 -16.24 73.39
C THR A 752 57.43 -16.19 73.87
N LEU A 753 58.40 -16.12 72.95
CA LEU A 753 59.82 -16.28 73.29
C LEU A 753 60.73 -15.57 72.27
N CYS A 754 61.74 -14.86 72.76
CA CYS A 754 62.92 -14.50 71.97
C CYS A 754 63.92 -15.67 72.01
N ALA A 755 64.06 -16.38 70.90
CA ALA A 755 64.88 -17.59 70.82
C ALA A 755 66.38 -17.28 70.69
N SER A 756 66.76 -16.23 69.96
CA SER A 756 68.16 -15.82 69.81
C SER A 756 68.30 -14.36 69.39
N VAL A 757 69.40 -13.73 69.79
CA VAL A 757 69.81 -12.41 69.33
C VAL A 757 71.27 -12.45 68.93
N VAL A 758 71.58 -11.89 67.75
CA VAL A 758 72.93 -11.66 67.27
C VAL A 758 73.14 -10.15 67.17
N ALA A 759 74.17 -9.65 67.85
CA ALA A 759 74.57 -8.25 67.78
C ALA A 759 75.93 -8.13 67.09
N ASN A 760 76.08 -7.08 66.29
CA ASN A 760 77.32 -6.75 65.58
C ASN A 760 77.68 -5.30 65.86
N LEU A 761 78.96 -5.01 65.98
CA LEU A 761 79.46 -3.66 66.17
C LEU A 761 79.60 -2.95 64.81
N THR A 762 79.09 -1.73 64.70
CA THR A 762 79.27 -0.88 63.52
C THR A 762 80.29 0.23 63.78
N SER A 763 80.41 0.69 65.03
CA SER A 763 81.53 1.55 65.48
C SER A 763 81.71 1.46 67.00
N GLY A 764 82.95 1.42 67.47
CA GLY A 764 83.31 1.31 68.89
C GLY A 764 84.82 1.17 69.10
N PRO A 765 85.29 0.76 70.30
CA PRO A 765 86.72 0.56 70.57
C PRO A 765 87.32 -0.55 69.68
N THR A 766 88.64 -0.61 69.52
CA THR A 766 89.32 -1.60 68.65
C THR A 766 89.22 -3.02 69.22
N SER A 767 88.73 -3.96 68.41
CA SER A 767 88.64 -5.42 68.69
C SER A 767 87.81 -5.87 69.93
N PRO A 768 86.57 -5.38 70.15
CA PRO A 768 85.77 -5.84 71.28
C PRO A 768 84.97 -7.10 70.90
N ILE A 769 84.94 -8.08 71.79
CA ILE A 769 83.91 -9.14 71.76
C ILE A 769 82.60 -8.53 72.23
N ILE A 770 81.56 -8.66 71.41
CA ILE A 770 80.19 -8.24 71.70
C ILE A 770 79.29 -9.47 71.87
N SER A 771 78.39 -9.43 72.84
CA SER A 771 77.38 -10.48 73.02
C SER A 771 76.04 -9.86 73.39
N ALA A 772 74.97 -10.53 72.98
CA ALA A 772 73.62 -10.27 73.47
C ALA A 772 73.28 -11.33 74.53
N ALA A 773 72.70 -10.91 75.65
CA ALA A 773 72.23 -11.82 76.69
C ALA A 773 70.95 -11.28 77.35
N ASN A 774 70.39 -12.05 78.28
CA ASN A 774 69.14 -11.74 78.99
C ASN A 774 67.96 -11.46 78.04
N PHE A 775 67.65 -12.43 77.18
CA PHE A 775 66.56 -12.29 76.21
C PHE A 775 65.21 -12.30 76.92
N SER A 776 64.40 -11.27 76.69
CA SER A 776 62.98 -11.24 77.07
C SER A 776 62.10 -11.13 75.84
N THR A 777 60.78 -11.16 76.01
CA THR A 777 59.85 -10.96 74.89
C THR A 777 59.91 -9.55 74.32
N THR A 778 60.40 -8.55 75.06
CA THR A 778 60.36 -7.13 74.64
C THR A 778 61.74 -6.50 74.43
N ASN A 779 62.81 -7.10 74.97
CA ASN A 779 64.13 -6.51 74.98
C ASN A 779 65.26 -7.54 75.15
N THR A 780 66.49 -7.06 75.00
CA THR A 780 67.74 -7.78 75.26
C THR A 780 68.80 -6.82 75.78
N ASN A 781 69.80 -7.32 76.49
CA ASN A 781 70.95 -6.55 76.93
C ASN A 781 72.16 -6.83 76.04
N ILE A 782 72.91 -5.79 75.68
CA ILE A 782 74.16 -5.92 74.93
C ILE A 782 75.36 -5.73 75.85
N TYR A 783 76.30 -6.67 75.79
CA TYR A 783 77.52 -6.67 76.59
C TYR A 783 78.76 -6.51 75.71
N SER A 784 79.74 -5.77 76.23
CA SER A 784 81.06 -5.61 75.64
C SER A 784 82.13 -6.12 76.59
N SER A 785 83.15 -6.77 76.04
CA SER A 785 84.39 -7.11 76.75
C SER A 785 85.23 -5.89 77.17
N THR A 786 84.98 -4.71 76.59
CA THR A 786 85.83 -3.50 76.78
C THR A 786 85.18 -2.42 77.66
N GLY A 787 83.92 -2.60 78.10
CA GLY A 787 83.20 -1.66 78.96
C GLY A 787 82.78 -0.32 78.33
N ALA A 788 83.24 -0.01 77.12
CA ALA A 788 82.90 1.23 76.41
C ALA A 788 81.47 1.23 75.83
N THR A 789 80.97 2.42 75.48
CA THR A 789 79.71 2.56 74.73
C THR A 789 79.88 2.05 73.30
N MET A 790 78.83 1.39 72.80
CA MET A 790 78.82 0.70 71.52
C MET A 790 77.74 1.26 70.60
N ASN A 791 78.08 1.36 69.32
CA ASN A 791 77.10 1.48 68.26
C ASN A 791 77.15 0.21 67.42
N GLY A 792 75.99 -0.31 67.09
CA GLY A 792 75.90 -1.57 66.39
C GLY A 792 74.53 -1.83 65.83
N SER A 793 74.40 -3.00 65.23
CA SER A 793 73.14 -3.52 64.73
C SER A 793 72.86 -4.88 65.36
N TYR A 794 71.60 -5.24 65.51
CA TYR A 794 71.20 -6.56 65.98
C TYR A 794 70.18 -7.19 65.05
N VAL A 795 70.12 -8.52 65.09
CA VAL A 795 69.05 -9.33 64.53
C VAL A 795 68.57 -10.28 65.63
N ALA A 796 67.27 -10.30 65.89
CA ALA A 796 66.63 -11.17 66.86
C ALA A 796 65.66 -12.13 66.14
N ILE A 797 65.50 -13.34 66.67
CA ILE A 797 64.55 -14.33 66.17
C ILE A 797 63.77 -14.96 67.32
N GLY A 798 62.49 -15.20 67.12
CA GLY A 798 61.58 -15.70 68.16
C GLY A 798 60.19 -15.99 67.59
N TYR A 799 59.19 -16.23 68.44
CA TYR A 799 57.80 -16.46 68.05
C TYR A 799 56.83 -16.11 69.18
#